data_AF-A0A813UUR7-F1
#
_entry.id   AF-A0A813UUR7-F1
#
_cell.length_a   1.000
_cell.length_b   1.000
_cell.length_c   1.000
_cell.angle_alpha   90.00
_cell.angle_beta   90.00
_cell.angle_gamma   90.00
#
_symmetry.space_group_name_H-M   'P 1'
#
loop_
_entity.id
_entity.type
_entity.pdbx_description
1 polymer ?
#
loop_
_entity_poly.entity_id
_entity_poly.type
_entity_poly.pdbx_seq_one_letter_code
_entity_poly.pdbx_strand_id
1 'polypeptide(L)'
;MACCSGKKTSGKEPQSIKSESNPPSEKIQPITPVKSANPKIEYTITIKTGNNRNSGTNGPVYIKIFGRDNKETDDILLTSASNEKIFHQDSIKKIPIQAIDIGKPQRIMIRHEDKTNGWFIDYVEISVHNFLIRFVANRWLDETKHDRKLSAELFGSEQPATSYDIEVQTGSEQIEPLDSPVYMQIFGTITNTPKFFLESKNASFTKDSKAKFSVSSNNVGDIQKIIIGHEGLGTVNDWYLKNVKVQTDTQQHEYTANKWLSLTKDDKKLYVELNQETPRASSPSPAAYLVTVHTAWVQPAEPIENIQLTIRGSDGSIDKVLLKDYAKSNEQQLFQKGSSDQFEIKHKDIGKIENITVGFDDNDQKSAWLLESIDIQYEETLYHFQAQCWLSSRLGQNFNWITMKPDPSNDDINYKVIIDTGESGINSNVILCIYGDENITKNFALKTIKDGTQAKFIKDSHLEFDLKGVDVGKIKKINIGHDGKGNDQQWFLKFIKIEKQNENYTFKVNQCLSETQQNFIDLIPEELLPKKDQAIYKITVVTSSDDDSSTDSGVFMKIYGDKDQTKRFQLTTTKENSELLFKQGQTDEFEIELNDVGDINKINIGHDGKGLRPMWHVESVQIQKGSQIFKFHADQVLDLSIQDIDLIPFVPEKSPSPKPTKSETSRSTSPEDKVNVKETMYKVSVQYGSLQQNSNDDDDNTNLYLVIVGVNGKTKRLPLPVNKKDEIEFNTTDVGKISKILLGQDKNEHEIVYHVDNIIIKQENEITTFNTEDAIKQNTELEFTPSPIRQPSITRKSSISPETSTSDVKIKGKCIKCLLLSE
;
A
#
# COMPACT_ATOMS: atom_id res chain seq x y z
N MET A 1 36.45 -60.16 -11.30
CA MET A 1 36.76 -61.39 -10.54
C MET A 1 35.44 -61.99 -10.06
N ALA A 2 35.17 -63.24 -10.48
CA ALA A 2 34.15 -64.23 -10.04
C ALA A 2 32.65 -63.79 -9.97
N CYS A 3 31.76 -64.22 -10.89
CA CYS A 3 30.96 -65.49 -10.93
C CYS A 3 29.75 -65.48 -9.95
N CYS A 4 28.50 -65.84 -10.27
CA CYS A 4 27.97 -66.88 -11.17
C CYS A 4 26.43 -66.77 -11.40
N SER A 5 25.98 -67.27 -12.58
CA SER A 5 24.73 -68.02 -12.93
C SER A 5 23.32 -67.44 -12.64
N GLY A 6 22.28 -67.56 -13.49
CA GLY A 6 22.10 -68.20 -14.80
C GLY A 6 20.62 -68.60 -15.07
N LYS A 7 20.17 -68.41 -16.33
CA LYS A 7 19.13 -69.15 -17.13
C LYS A 7 17.62 -69.00 -16.80
N LYS A 8 16.79 -68.46 -17.73
CA LYS A 8 15.96 -69.10 -18.83
C LYS A 8 14.60 -69.67 -18.30
N THR A 9 13.41 -69.63 -18.92
CA THR A 9 12.88 -69.37 -20.29
C THR A 9 11.32 -69.46 -20.30
N SER A 10 10.68 -68.90 -21.36
CA SER A 10 9.38 -69.27 -21.99
C SER A 10 8.07 -69.16 -21.17
N GLY A 11 6.95 -68.58 -21.62
CA GLY A 11 6.40 -68.40 -22.97
C GLY A 11 5.11 -69.24 -23.11
N LYS A 12 3.91 -68.60 -23.16
CA LYS A 12 2.64 -69.11 -23.74
C LYS A 12 1.46 -68.13 -23.55
N GLU A 13 0.94 -67.64 -24.66
CA GLU A 13 -0.47 -67.30 -24.92
C GLU A 13 -1.16 -68.54 -25.57
N PRO A 14 -2.47 -68.60 -26.01
CA PRO A 14 -3.53 -67.57 -26.15
C PRO A 14 -5.02 -68.01 -25.85
N GLN A 15 -5.97 -67.03 -25.86
CA GLN A 15 -7.37 -67.01 -26.41
C GLN A 15 -8.49 -67.98 -25.88
N SER A 16 -9.82 -67.74 -25.81
CA SER A 16 -10.87 -66.91 -26.47
C SER A 16 -12.24 -67.12 -25.71
N ILE A 17 -13.19 -66.16 -25.49
CA ILE A 17 -14.36 -65.64 -26.29
C ILE A 17 -15.79 -65.93 -25.67
N LYS A 18 -16.55 -64.81 -25.48
CA LYS A 18 -18.02 -64.50 -25.58
C LYS A 18 -19.14 -64.93 -24.60
N SER A 19 -19.94 -63.90 -24.23
CA SER A 19 -21.43 -63.68 -24.30
C SER A 19 -21.95 -63.05 -22.98
N GLU A 20 -22.98 -62.20 -22.84
CA GLU A 20 -23.75 -61.23 -23.65
C GLU A 20 -24.62 -60.40 -22.64
N SER A 21 -25.19 -59.26 -23.09
CA SER A 21 -26.36 -58.50 -22.54
C SER A 21 -26.19 -57.42 -21.44
N ASN A 22 -26.67 -56.20 -21.78
CA ASN A 22 -26.88 -54.98 -20.96
C ASN A 22 -28.20 -55.04 -20.16
N PRO A 23 -28.37 -54.28 -19.04
CA PRO A 23 -29.19 -53.04 -19.06
C PRO A 23 -28.77 -51.98 -17.98
N PRO A 24 -29.54 -50.90 -17.73
CA PRO A 24 -29.79 -49.71 -18.54
C PRO A 24 -29.19 -48.42 -17.91
N SER A 25 -29.29 -47.33 -18.66
CA SER A 25 -28.86 -45.96 -18.33
C SER A 25 -29.62 -45.32 -17.16
N GLU A 26 -28.87 -44.75 -16.20
CA GLU A 26 -29.37 -43.82 -15.17
C GLU A 26 -28.60 -42.49 -15.22
N LYS A 27 -29.32 -41.40 -15.00
CA LYS A 27 -28.99 -40.00 -15.35
C LYS A 27 -27.78 -39.44 -14.58
N ILE A 28 -26.83 -38.85 -15.30
CA ILE A 28 -25.78 -38.00 -14.73
C ILE A 28 -26.38 -36.61 -14.41
N GLN A 29 -26.31 -36.20 -13.15
CA GLN A 29 -26.64 -34.83 -12.71
C GLN A 29 -25.51 -33.86 -13.12
N PRO A 30 -25.80 -32.58 -13.42
CA PRO A 30 -24.78 -31.61 -13.80
C PRO A 30 -23.82 -31.33 -12.65
N ILE A 31 -22.52 -31.44 -12.95
CA ILE A 31 -21.43 -31.00 -12.08
C ILE A 31 -21.46 -29.47 -12.02
N THR A 32 -21.77 -28.91 -10.84
CA THR A 32 -21.63 -27.47 -10.57
C THR A 32 -20.15 -27.08 -10.57
N PRO A 33 -19.76 -25.93 -11.16
CA PRO A 33 -18.38 -25.46 -11.13
C PRO A 33 -17.98 -25.05 -9.71
N VAL A 34 -16.93 -25.67 -9.19
CA VAL A 34 -16.28 -25.26 -7.94
C VAL A 34 -15.56 -23.94 -8.20
N LYS A 35 -16.12 -22.85 -7.67
CA LYS A 35 -15.39 -21.59 -7.50
C LYS A 35 -14.19 -21.87 -6.60
N SER A 36 -12.98 -21.52 -7.04
CA SER A 36 -11.83 -21.35 -6.15
C SER A 36 -12.13 -20.19 -5.20
N ALA A 37 -12.82 -20.48 -4.11
CA ALA A 37 -12.93 -19.61 -2.95
C ALA A 37 -11.79 -19.98 -2.02
N ASN A 38 -10.93 -19.03 -1.66
CA ASN A 38 -10.14 -19.19 -0.45
C ASN A 38 -11.13 -19.56 0.67
N PRO A 39 -11.02 -20.73 1.32
CA PRO A 39 -12.02 -21.18 2.25
C PRO A 39 -12.09 -20.16 3.39
N LYS A 40 -13.24 -19.48 3.49
CA LYS A 40 -13.53 -18.64 4.64
C LYS A 40 -13.76 -19.55 5.84
N ILE A 41 -13.07 -19.28 6.93
CA ILE A 41 -13.22 -19.99 8.20
C ILE A 41 -13.94 -19.10 9.21
N GLU A 42 -14.48 -19.72 10.24
CA GLU A 42 -15.18 -19.02 11.32
C GLU A 42 -14.18 -18.50 12.37
N TYR A 43 -14.28 -17.22 12.70
CA TYR A 43 -13.62 -16.61 13.84
C TYR A 43 -14.68 -16.22 14.86
N THR A 44 -14.38 -16.37 16.15
CA THR A 44 -15.19 -15.80 17.24
C THR A 44 -14.45 -14.62 17.85
N ILE A 45 -15.00 -13.42 17.70
CA ILE A 45 -14.45 -12.20 18.28
C ILE A 45 -15.22 -11.87 19.55
N THR A 46 -14.52 -11.79 20.68
CA THR A 46 -15.07 -11.35 21.96
C THR A 46 -14.53 -9.97 22.29
N ILE A 47 -15.39 -8.96 22.44
CA ILE A 47 -14.99 -7.60 22.81
C ILE A 47 -15.52 -7.29 24.20
N LYS A 48 -14.62 -6.85 25.10
CA LYS A 48 -14.96 -6.30 26.41
C LYS A 48 -14.92 -4.76 26.33
N THR A 49 -16.08 -4.15 26.52
CA THR A 49 -16.21 -2.70 26.70
C THR A 49 -16.00 -2.36 28.17
N GLY A 50 -15.22 -1.32 28.46
CA GLY A 50 -14.86 -0.97 29.83
C GLY A 50 -16.03 -0.42 30.65
N ASN A 51 -15.82 -0.31 31.97
CA ASN A 51 -16.84 0.16 32.92
C ASN A 51 -16.78 1.69 33.15
N ASN A 52 -16.10 2.44 32.29
CA ASN A 52 -16.06 3.91 32.39
C ASN A 52 -17.44 4.50 32.04
N ARG A 53 -17.77 5.67 32.59
CA ARG A 53 -19.05 6.34 32.28
C ARG A 53 -19.10 6.66 30.79
N ASN A 54 -20.18 6.28 30.13
CA ASN A 54 -20.37 6.46 28.68
C ASN A 54 -19.29 5.77 27.83
N SER A 55 -18.79 4.61 28.26
CA SER A 55 -17.76 3.83 27.54
C SER A 55 -18.27 3.05 26.34
N GLY A 56 -19.57 3.06 26.05
CA GLY A 56 -20.18 2.30 24.95
C GLY A 56 -20.30 3.09 23.65
N THR A 57 -20.47 2.38 22.53
CA THR A 57 -20.68 2.96 21.19
C THR A 57 -21.96 2.45 20.55
N ASN A 58 -22.61 3.33 19.79
CA ASN A 58 -23.75 2.99 18.92
C ASN A 58 -23.38 3.02 17.43
N GLY A 59 -22.18 3.50 17.11
CA GLY A 59 -21.71 3.61 15.73
C GLY A 59 -21.23 2.28 15.17
N PRO A 60 -21.09 2.19 13.84
CA PRO A 60 -20.48 1.06 13.17
C PRO A 60 -19.11 0.72 13.76
N VAL A 61 -18.84 -0.56 14.00
CA VAL A 61 -17.56 -1.06 14.51
C VAL A 61 -16.94 -1.98 13.48
N TYR A 62 -15.67 -1.74 13.14
CA TYR A 62 -14.91 -2.53 12.19
C TYR A 62 -13.68 -3.14 12.86
N ILE A 63 -13.29 -4.30 12.37
CA ILE A 63 -12.03 -4.95 12.72
C ILE A 63 -11.31 -5.43 11.47
N LYS A 64 -9.99 -5.29 11.46
CA LYS A 64 -9.09 -5.94 10.49
C LYS A 64 -8.12 -6.82 11.25
N ILE A 65 -7.94 -8.06 10.82
CA ILE A 65 -7.11 -9.06 11.51
C ILE A 65 -5.90 -9.38 10.65
N PHE A 66 -4.72 -9.37 11.26
CA PHE A 66 -3.46 -9.63 10.59
C PHE A 66 -2.81 -10.88 11.20
N GLY A 67 -2.40 -11.81 10.33
CA GLY A 67 -1.74 -13.07 10.67
C GLY A 67 -0.28 -13.10 10.23
N ARG A 68 0.32 -14.30 10.19
CA ARG A 68 1.69 -14.49 9.70
C ARG A 68 1.79 -14.26 8.19
N ASP A 69 3.01 -14.00 7.71
CA ASP A 69 3.34 -13.89 6.28
C ASP A 69 2.58 -12.77 5.55
N ASN A 70 2.30 -11.65 6.24
CA ASN A 70 1.53 -10.51 5.73
C ASN A 70 0.11 -10.86 5.24
N LYS A 71 -0.47 -11.99 5.69
CA LYS A 71 -1.88 -12.28 5.46
C LYS A 71 -2.75 -11.40 6.33
N GLU A 72 -3.75 -10.80 5.71
CA GLU A 72 -4.72 -9.94 6.38
C GLU A 72 -6.15 -10.24 5.91
N THR A 73 -7.12 -9.96 6.76
CA THR A 73 -8.53 -9.87 6.35
C THR A 73 -8.79 -8.52 5.71
N ASP A 74 -9.90 -8.39 4.97
CA ASP A 74 -10.47 -7.07 4.69
C ASP A 74 -10.96 -6.39 5.99
N ASP A 75 -11.41 -5.13 5.88
CA ASP A 75 -12.13 -4.45 6.96
C ASP A 75 -13.49 -5.13 7.19
N ILE A 76 -13.64 -5.80 8.33
CA ILE A 76 -14.84 -6.57 8.68
C ILE A 76 -15.75 -5.72 9.56
N LEU A 77 -16.94 -5.42 9.08
CA LEU A 77 -17.99 -4.79 9.87
C LEU A 77 -18.53 -5.79 10.91
N LEU A 78 -18.30 -5.50 12.19
CA LEU A 78 -18.80 -6.32 13.31
C LEU A 78 -20.24 -5.99 13.66
N THR A 79 -20.61 -4.71 13.60
CA THR A 79 -21.95 -4.24 13.91
C THR A 79 -22.29 -3.03 13.03
N SER A 80 -23.43 -3.06 12.35
CA SER A 80 -23.98 -1.87 11.68
C SER A 80 -24.56 -0.87 12.70
N ALA A 81 -24.73 0.39 12.30
CA ALA A 81 -25.44 1.37 13.11
C ALA A 81 -26.83 0.83 13.47
N SER A 82 -27.12 0.74 14.77
CA SER A 82 -28.38 0.18 15.26
C SER A 82 -28.89 0.97 16.46
N ASN A 83 -30.20 0.99 16.67
CA ASN A 83 -30.81 1.59 17.86
C ASN A 83 -30.59 0.78 19.13
N GLU A 84 -30.08 -0.46 19.02
CA GLU A 84 -29.73 -1.30 20.15
C GLU A 84 -28.25 -1.11 20.52
N LYS A 85 -27.98 -0.87 21.81
CA LYS A 85 -26.63 -0.72 22.36
C LYS A 85 -25.90 -2.07 22.40
N ILE A 86 -25.33 -2.47 21.27
CA ILE A 86 -24.55 -3.71 21.17
C ILE A 86 -23.34 -3.64 22.10
N PHE A 87 -22.58 -2.55 22.07
CA PHE A 87 -21.47 -2.30 22.99
C PHE A 87 -21.87 -1.24 24.03
N HIS A 88 -22.36 -1.67 25.18
CA HIS A 88 -22.64 -0.78 26.32
C HIS A 88 -21.57 -0.90 27.40
N GLN A 89 -21.59 0.04 28.36
CA GLN A 89 -20.69 0.06 29.50
C GLN A 89 -20.65 -1.29 30.20
N ASP A 90 -19.42 -1.76 30.46
CA ASP A 90 -19.11 -3.05 31.12
C ASP A 90 -19.58 -4.32 30.38
N SER A 91 -20.00 -4.19 29.12
CA SER A 91 -20.50 -5.34 28.34
C SER A 91 -19.38 -6.22 27.76
N ILE A 92 -19.66 -7.52 27.65
CA ILE A 92 -18.88 -8.48 26.85
C ILE A 92 -19.75 -8.95 25.70
N LYS A 93 -19.27 -8.82 24.47
CA LYS A 93 -19.98 -9.29 23.27
C LYS A 93 -19.14 -10.27 22.49
N LYS A 94 -19.73 -11.41 22.15
CA LYS A 94 -19.16 -12.45 21.29
C LYS A 94 -19.84 -12.40 19.93
N ILE A 95 -19.05 -12.24 18.88
CA ILE A 95 -19.51 -12.04 17.51
C ILE A 95 -18.81 -13.08 16.63
N PRO A 96 -19.55 -14.07 16.09
CA PRO A 96 -19.00 -14.96 15.07
C PRO A 96 -18.91 -14.23 13.74
N ILE A 97 -17.80 -14.39 13.03
CA ILE A 97 -17.58 -13.84 11.69
C ILE A 97 -16.97 -14.91 10.77
N GLN A 98 -17.13 -14.74 9.46
CA GLN A 98 -16.45 -15.56 8.45
C GLN A 98 -15.45 -14.72 7.67
N ALA A 99 -14.18 -15.12 7.70
CA ALA A 99 -13.09 -14.42 7.03
C ALA A 99 -12.09 -15.40 6.42
N ILE A 100 -11.19 -14.90 5.56
CA ILE A 100 -10.10 -15.71 4.99
C ILE A 100 -9.22 -16.27 6.11
N ASP A 101 -8.73 -17.50 5.96
CA ASP A 101 -7.79 -18.08 6.92
C ASP A 101 -6.42 -17.37 6.88
N ILE A 102 -6.22 -16.50 7.87
CA ILE A 102 -4.95 -15.78 8.11
C ILE A 102 -3.97 -16.55 9.01
N GLY A 103 -4.30 -17.76 9.47
CA GLY A 103 -3.53 -18.48 10.47
C GLY A 103 -3.64 -17.86 11.87
N LYS A 104 -2.54 -17.92 12.66
CA LYS A 104 -2.50 -17.37 14.04
C LYS A 104 -2.63 -15.83 14.00
N PRO A 105 -3.67 -15.23 14.61
CA PRO A 105 -3.79 -13.78 14.72
C PRO A 105 -2.62 -13.19 15.51
N GLN A 106 -1.97 -12.16 14.97
CA GLN A 106 -0.85 -11.47 15.62
C GLN A 106 -1.17 -10.02 15.97
N ARG A 107 -1.95 -9.36 15.11
CA ARG A 107 -2.28 -7.94 15.22
C ARG A 107 -3.70 -7.70 14.74
N ILE A 108 -4.35 -6.69 15.30
CA ILE A 108 -5.66 -6.23 14.85
C ILE A 108 -5.68 -4.71 14.72
N MET A 109 -6.52 -4.21 13.81
CA MET A 109 -6.97 -2.83 13.79
C MET A 109 -8.43 -2.83 14.18
N ILE A 110 -8.81 -2.10 15.21
CA ILE A 110 -10.21 -1.92 15.62
C ILE A 110 -10.59 -0.45 15.51
N ARG A 111 -11.74 -0.15 14.92
CA ARG A 111 -12.22 1.23 14.75
C ARG A 111 -13.73 1.33 14.90
N HIS A 112 -14.21 2.50 15.27
CA HIS A 112 -15.63 2.84 15.22
C HIS A 112 -15.84 4.18 14.51
N GLU A 113 -17.04 4.39 13.98
CA GLU A 113 -17.37 5.62 13.21
C GLU A 113 -18.30 6.58 13.99
N ASP A 114 -18.47 6.39 15.30
CA ASP A 114 -19.23 7.31 16.14
C ASP A 114 -18.35 8.49 16.58
N LYS A 115 -18.52 9.64 15.93
CA LYS A 115 -17.85 10.89 16.31
C LYS A 115 -18.44 11.57 17.55
N THR A 116 -19.61 11.12 17.99
CA THR A 116 -20.37 11.78 19.07
C THR A 116 -20.16 11.10 20.42
N ASN A 117 -19.89 9.80 20.43
CA ASN A 117 -19.65 9.02 21.65
C ASN A 117 -18.32 8.28 21.54
N GLY A 118 -17.42 8.50 22.50
CA GLY A 118 -16.22 7.68 22.63
C GLY A 118 -16.51 6.26 23.07
N TRP A 119 -15.68 5.33 22.61
CA TRP A 119 -15.75 3.92 22.97
C TRP A 119 -14.52 3.50 23.77
N PHE A 120 -14.71 3.02 25.00
CA PHE A 120 -13.59 2.49 25.79
C PHE A 120 -13.53 0.97 25.66
N ILE A 121 -12.39 0.48 25.17
CA ILE A 121 -12.17 -0.96 24.97
C ILE A 121 -11.19 -1.44 26.04
N ASP A 122 -11.57 -2.46 26.81
CA ASP A 122 -10.65 -3.14 27.72
C ASP A 122 -9.75 -4.08 26.92
N TYR A 123 -10.36 -5.05 26.23
CA TYR A 123 -9.66 -6.01 25.38
C TYR A 123 -10.56 -6.58 24.28
N VAL A 124 -9.91 -7.16 23.27
CA VAL A 124 -10.52 -8.02 22.24
C VAL A 124 -9.89 -9.40 22.34
N GLU A 125 -10.67 -10.48 22.30
CA GLU A 125 -10.18 -11.84 22.16
C GLU A 125 -10.64 -12.42 20.84
N ILE A 126 -9.73 -13.06 20.12
CA ILE A 126 -10.04 -13.77 18.87
C ILE A 126 -9.78 -15.24 19.09
N SER A 127 -10.81 -16.04 18.88
CA SER A 127 -10.72 -17.49 18.82
C SER A 127 -10.87 -17.95 17.37
N VAL A 128 -9.86 -18.66 16.88
CA VAL A 128 -9.85 -19.26 15.54
C VAL A 128 -8.99 -20.52 15.59
N HIS A 129 -9.45 -21.61 14.95
CA HIS A 129 -8.83 -22.93 15.10
C HIS A 129 -8.68 -23.30 16.59
N ASN A 130 -7.44 -23.56 17.03
CA ASN A 130 -7.07 -23.84 18.42
C ASN A 130 -6.38 -22.64 19.10
N PHE A 131 -6.35 -21.46 18.46
CA PHE A 131 -5.77 -20.26 19.03
C PHE A 131 -6.84 -19.45 19.77
N LEU A 132 -6.48 -18.95 20.94
CA LEU A 132 -7.21 -17.94 21.68
C LEU A 132 -6.24 -16.81 21.99
N ILE A 133 -6.34 -15.71 21.25
CA ILE A 133 -5.41 -14.59 21.34
C ILE A 133 -6.14 -13.39 21.96
N ARG A 134 -5.59 -12.83 23.05
CA ARG A 134 -6.11 -11.61 23.67
C ARG A 134 -5.29 -10.39 23.21
N PHE A 135 -6.00 -9.34 22.83
CA PHE A 135 -5.49 -8.04 22.41
C PHE A 135 -5.93 -7.01 23.45
N VAL A 136 -5.04 -6.63 24.35
CA VAL A 136 -5.33 -5.62 25.38
C VAL A 136 -5.33 -4.22 24.75
N ALA A 137 -6.35 -3.41 25.05
CA ALA A 137 -6.51 -2.06 24.53
C ALA A 137 -6.37 -0.99 25.63
N ASN A 138 -7.20 -1.06 26.69
CA ASN A 138 -7.30 -0.09 27.78
C ASN A 138 -7.27 1.37 27.34
N ARG A 139 -8.09 1.73 26.35
CA ARG A 139 -8.08 3.06 25.76
C ARG A 139 -9.43 3.49 25.25
N TRP A 140 -9.63 4.81 25.22
CA TRP A 140 -10.71 5.45 24.49
C TRP A 140 -10.37 5.49 23.00
N LEU A 141 -11.34 5.10 22.18
CA LEU A 141 -11.46 5.53 20.80
C LEU A 141 -12.44 6.71 20.81
N ASP A 142 -11.94 7.94 20.72
CA ASP A 142 -12.73 9.17 20.93
C ASP A 142 -11.94 10.34 20.33
N GLU A 143 -12.58 11.27 19.60
CA GLU A 143 -11.91 12.45 19.01
C GLU A 143 -11.52 13.51 20.07
N THR A 144 -12.04 13.39 21.30
CA THR A 144 -11.85 14.37 22.39
C THR A 144 -11.03 13.83 23.56
N LYS A 145 -10.86 12.50 23.68
CA LYS A 145 -10.11 11.87 24.78
C LYS A 145 -8.85 11.18 24.26
N HIS A 146 -7.92 10.91 25.18
CA HIS A 146 -6.68 10.17 24.90
C HIS A 146 -5.92 10.77 23.71
N ASP A 147 -5.61 10.00 22.68
CA ASP A 147 -4.87 10.43 21.49
C ASP A 147 -5.77 10.99 20.38
N ARG A 148 -7.06 11.24 20.66
CA ARG A 148 -8.03 11.79 19.72
C ARG A 148 -8.28 10.91 18.49
N LYS A 149 -8.05 9.59 18.60
CA LYS A 149 -8.24 8.64 17.51
C LYS A 149 -9.47 7.77 17.74
N LEU A 150 -10.20 7.47 16.66
CA LEU A 150 -11.33 6.53 16.65
C LEU A 150 -10.92 5.09 16.27
N SER A 151 -9.61 4.84 16.19
CA SER A 151 -9.04 3.54 15.84
C SER A 151 -7.82 3.21 16.69
N ALA A 152 -7.59 1.91 16.91
CA ALA A 152 -6.43 1.40 17.60
C ALA A 152 -5.88 0.16 16.91
N GLU A 153 -4.56 0.14 16.79
CA GLU A 153 -3.81 -1.04 16.44
C GLU A 153 -3.37 -1.77 17.72
N LEU A 154 -3.71 -3.05 17.83
CA LEU A 154 -3.47 -3.88 19.01
C LEU A 154 -2.69 -5.14 18.64
N PHE A 155 -1.82 -5.58 19.53
CA PHE A 155 -0.97 -6.76 19.35
C PHE A 155 -1.39 -7.87 20.30
N GLY A 156 -1.43 -9.10 19.78
CA GLY A 156 -1.99 -10.24 20.47
C GLY A 156 -1.01 -10.92 21.42
N SER A 157 -1.53 -11.39 22.56
CA SER A 157 -0.82 -12.22 23.54
C SER A 157 -1.62 -13.48 23.86
N GLU A 158 -0.92 -14.61 24.01
CA GLU A 158 -1.48 -15.87 24.52
C GLU A 158 -1.39 -15.98 26.04
N GLN A 159 -0.56 -15.13 26.68
CA GLN A 159 -0.40 -15.10 28.12
C GLN A 159 -1.56 -14.35 28.78
N PRO A 160 -1.99 -14.75 29.98
CA PRO A 160 -2.97 -13.98 30.75
C PRO A 160 -2.45 -12.56 31.01
N ALA A 161 -3.36 -11.62 31.09
CA ALA A 161 -3.01 -10.23 31.40
C ALA A 161 -2.46 -10.15 32.83
N THR A 162 -1.36 -9.41 32.99
CA THR A 162 -0.72 -9.11 34.27
C THR A 162 -1.23 -7.78 34.80
N SER A 163 -1.47 -7.68 36.10
CA SER A 163 -1.79 -6.42 36.76
C SER A 163 -0.52 -5.62 37.04
N TYR A 164 -0.56 -4.34 36.69
CA TYR A 164 0.50 -3.36 36.94
C TYR A 164 -0.05 -2.26 37.85
N ASP A 165 0.44 -2.20 39.07
CA ASP A 165 0.20 -1.10 40.01
C ASP A 165 1.28 -0.05 39.82
N ILE A 166 0.87 1.15 39.40
CA ILE A 166 1.75 2.24 38.98
C ILE A 166 1.52 3.41 39.92
N GLU A 167 2.58 3.91 40.57
CA GLU A 167 2.58 5.16 41.33
C GLU A 167 3.46 6.18 40.59
N VAL A 168 2.87 7.31 40.21
CA VAL A 168 3.56 8.42 39.54
C VAL A 168 3.67 9.58 40.52
N GLN A 169 4.89 10.06 40.74
CA GLN A 169 5.16 11.22 41.59
C GLN A 169 5.55 12.43 40.75
N THR A 170 4.81 13.52 40.93
CA THR A 170 5.12 14.84 40.35
C THR A 170 6.01 15.61 41.32
N GLY A 171 7.02 16.32 40.82
CA GLY A 171 7.97 17.02 41.68
C GLY A 171 7.54 18.42 42.13
N SER A 172 8.36 19.02 42.99
CA SER A 172 8.11 20.33 43.62
C SER A 172 8.23 21.51 42.65
N GLU A 173 8.86 21.29 41.49
CA GLU A 173 8.99 22.28 40.43
C GLU A 173 7.70 22.48 39.62
N GLN A 174 6.75 21.53 39.71
CA GLN A 174 5.45 21.70 39.07
C GLN A 174 4.71 22.89 39.69
N ILE A 175 4.21 23.78 38.84
CA ILE A 175 3.45 24.97 39.27
C ILE A 175 1.96 24.77 39.00
N GLU A 176 1.60 24.55 37.74
CA GLU A 176 0.21 24.35 37.31
C GLU A 176 -0.12 22.86 37.21
N PRO A 177 -1.35 22.41 37.46
CA PRO A 177 -1.74 21.02 37.22
C PRO A 177 -1.61 20.64 35.74
N LEU A 178 -1.01 19.49 35.43
CA LEU A 178 -1.04 18.95 34.06
C LEU A 178 -2.49 18.60 33.69
N ASP A 179 -2.96 19.12 32.55
CA ASP A 179 -4.29 18.86 31.98
C ASP A 179 -4.23 18.02 30.69
N SER A 180 -3.04 17.57 30.29
CA SER A 180 -2.83 16.65 29.16
C SER A 180 -2.94 15.17 29.58
N PRO A 181 -3.53 14.28 28.75
CA PRO A 181 -3.55 12.84 29.00
C PRO A 181 -2.14 12.26 29.15
N VAL A 182 -1.91 11.54 30.25
CA VAL A 182 -0.65 10.85 30.56
C VAL A 182 -0.72 9.40 30.11
N TYR A 183 0.33 8.92 29.46
CA TYR A 183 0.46 7.55 28.99
C TYR A 183 1.73 6.89 29.51
N MET A 184 1.72 5.56 29.48
CA MET A 184 2.87 4.72 29.76
C MET A 184 2.95 3.53 28.80
N GLN A 185 4.18 3.06 28.58
CA GLN A 185 4.46 1.78 27.94
C GLN A 185 5.58 1.07 28.70
N ILE A 186 5.42 -0.23 28.93
CA ILE A 186 6.37 -1.06 29.69
C ILE A 186 6.98 -2.08 28.72
N PHE A 187 8.31 -2.20 28.77
CA PHE A 187 9.11 -3.12 27.97
C PHE A 187 9.71 -4.18 28.86
N GLY A 188 9.70 -5.44 28.43
CA GLY A 188 10.28 -6.54 29.21
C GLY A 188 10.81 -7.69 28.37
N THR A 189 11.31 -8.71 29.05
CA THR A 189 12.04 -9.84 28.44
C THR A 189 11.21 -10.74 27.52
N ILE A 190 9.87 -10.76 27.68
CA ILE A 190 8.98 -11.63 26.91
C ILE A 190 8.26 -10.86 25.80
N THR A 191 7.67 -9.72 26.16
CA THR A 191 6.91 -8.85 25.26
C THR A 191 6.85 -7.44 25.85
N ASN A 192 6.26 -6.51 25.12
CA ASN A 192 5.95 -5.18 25.59
C ASN A 192 4.46 -5.02 25.83
N THR A 193 4.08 -4.09 26.70
CA THR A 193 2.70 -3.61 26.75
C THR A 193 2.42 -2.73 25.52
N PRO A 194 1.16 -2.63 25.07
CA PRO A 194 0.75 -1.47 24.29
C PRO A 194 0.96 -0.18 25.10
N LYS A 195 0.91 0.97 24.42
CA LYS A 195 0.76 2.27 25.06
C LYS A 195 -0.62 2.33 25.72
N PHE A 196 -0.67 2.58 27.02
CA PHE A 196 -1.91 2.71 27.79
C PHE A 196 -1.93 4.03 28.56
N PHE A 197 -3.14 4.55 28.81
CA PHE A 197 -3.32 5.83 29.49
C PHE A 197 -3.54 5.64 30.99
N LEU A 198 -2.91 6.51 31.79
CA LEU A 198 -3.02 6.53 33.24
C LEU A 198 -4.21 7.40 33.66
N GLU A 199 -5.42 6.84 33.55
CA GLU A 199 -6.64 7.54 33.98
C GLU A 199 -7.02 7.18 35.43
N SER A 200 -7.29 8.20 36.23
CA SER A 200 -8.02 8.06 37.49
C SER A 200 -8.82 9.33 37.76
N LYS A 201 -10.09 9.17 38.19
CA LYS A 201 -11.01 10.29 38.47
C LYS A 201 -10.48 11.27 39.52
N ASN A 202 -9.50 10.85 40.31
CA ASN A 202 -8.93 11.61 41.42
C ASN A 202 -7.42 11.87 41.25
N ALA A 203 -6.81 11.46 40.13
CA ALA A 203 -5.40 11.72 39.88
C ALA A 203 -5.23 13.12 39.28
N SER A 204 -4.69 14.04 40.08
CA SER A 204 -4.21 15.33 39.61
C SER A 204 -2.69 15.35 39.68
N PHE A 205 -2.01 15.56 38.54
CA PHE A 205 -0.55 15.68 38.47
C PHE A 205 -0.12 17.10 38.88
N THR A 206 -0.37 17.44 40.14
CA THR A 206 -0.03 18.73 40.75
C THR A 206 1.31 18.65 41.47
N LYS A 207 1.83 19.81 41.91
CA LYS A 207 3.02 19.90 42.76
C LYS A 207 3.05 18.87 43.89
N ASP A 208 4.15 18.13 43.97
CA ASP A 208 4.43 17.09 45.00
C ASP A 208 3.37 15.99 45.13
N SER A 209 2.49 15.83 44.13
CA SER A 209 1.44 14.81 44.14
C SER A 209 1.98 13.40 43.87
N LYS A 210 1.26 12.41 44.39
CA LYS A 210 1.43 10.99 44.07
C LYS A 210 0.11 10.43 43.55
N ALA A 211 0.09 9.99 42.30
CA ALA A 211 -1.07 9.40 41.66
C ALA A 211 -0.86 7.88 41.51
N LYS A 212 -1.88 7.09 41.86
CA LYS A 212 -1.84 5.62 41.77
C LYS A 212 -2.82 5.11 40.73
N PHE A 213 -2.38 4.12 39.96
CA PHE A 213 -3.13 3.51 38.88
C PHE A 213 -2.95 1.99 38.94
N SER A 214 -3.99 1.24 38.60
CA SER A 214 -3.91 -0.21 38.41
C SER A 214 -4.36 -0.53 36.99
N VAL A 215 -3.47 -1.11 36.19
CA VAL A 215 -3.71 -1.39 34.76
C VAL A 215 -3.43 -2.86 34.49
N SER A 216 -4.34 -3.56 33.82
CA SER A 216 -4.12 -4.94 33.39
C SER A 216 -3.61 -4.97 31.95
N SER A 217 -2.42 -5.50 31.70
CA SER A 217 -1.80 -5.50 30.36
C SER A 217 -1.01 -6.78 30.06
N ASN A 218 -0.38 -6.86 28.89
CA ASN A 218 0.41 -8.02 28.48
C ASN A 218 1.51 -8.33 29.52
N ASN A 219 1.72 -9.61 29.85
CA ASN A 219 2.81 -10.03 30.74
C ASN A 219 4.17 -9.82 30.06
N VAL A 220 4.88 -8.76 30.44
CA VAL A 220 6.18 -8.41 29.86
C VAL A 220 7.35 -9.29 30.31
N GLY A 221 7.16 -10.19 31.29
CA GLY A 221 8.28 -10.86 31.96
C GLY A 221 9.03 -9.90 32.88
N ASP A 222 10.36 -9.97 32.91
CA ASP A 222 11.18 -9.02 33.67
C ASP A 222 11.11 -7.65 33.00
N ILE A 223 10.69 -6.63 33.75
CA ILE A 223 10.63 -5.27 33.22
C ILE A 223 12.04 -4.81 32.92
N GLN A 224 12.32 -4.34 31.71
CA GLN A 224 13.64 -3.82 31.33
C GLN A 224 13.65 -2.29 31.34
N LYS A 225 12.52 -1.70 30.93
CA LYS A 225 12.42 -0.28 30.63
C LYS A 225 10.97 0.17 30.65
N ILE A 226 10.74 1.45 30.95
CA ILE A 226 9.45 2.10 30.80
C ILE A 226 9.59 3.38 29.98
N ILE A 227 8.54 3.72 29.25
CA ILE A 227 8.34 5.03 28.64
C ILE A 227 7.11 5.64 29.31
N ILE A 228 7.24 6.88 29.78
CA ILE A 228 6.13 7.65 30.35
C ILE A 228 6.12 9.05 29.73
N GLY A 229 4.94 9.56 29.40
CA GLY A 229 4.79 10.87 28.76
C GLY A 229 3.35 11.36 28.73
N HIS A 230 3.12 12.48 28.05
CA HIS A 230 1.78 13.03 27.83
C HIS A 230 1.59 13.49 26.37
N GLU A 231 0.33 13.57 25.92
CA GLU A 231 0.00 13.86 24.51
C GLU A 231 0.19 15.32 24.08
N GLY A 232 0.39 16.25 25.02
CA GLY A 232 0.48 17.69 24.73
C GLY A 232 -0.84 18.34 24.31
N LEU A 233 -1.98 17.70 24.60
CA LEU A 233 -3.31 18.11 24.12
C LEU A 233 -4.02 19.10 25.04
N GLY A 234 -3.44 19.35 26.21
CA GLY A 234 -3.92 20.29 27.22
C GLY A 234 -3.39 21.71 27.02
N THR A 235 -3.88 22.63 27.85
CA THR A 235 -3.38 24.02 27.90
C THR A 235 -2.07 24.14 28.68
N VAL A 236 -1.84 23.22 29.62
CA VAL A 236 -0.62 23.10 30.41
C VAL A 236 0.17 21.91 29.89
N ASN A 237 1.31 22.17 29.24
CA ASN A 237 2.15 21.14 28.64
C ASN A 237 3.51 20.99 29.33
N ASP A 238 3.69 21.65 30.47
CA ASP A 238 4.89 21.54 31.29
C ASP A 238 4.64 20.57 32.44
N TRP A 239 5.26 19.39 32.41
CA TRP A 239 5.13 18.42 33.48
C TRP A 239 6.48 18.01 34.06
N TYR A 240 6.72 18.29 35.34
CA TYR A 240 7.91 17.87 36.04
C TYR A 240 7.70 16.51 36.70
N LEU A 241 8.18 15.46 36.03
CA LEU A 241 8.14 14.10 36.52
C LEU A 241 9.30 13.86 37.48
N LYS A 242 8.97 13.46 38.72
CA LYS A 242 9.97 13.15 39.75
C LYS A 242 10.35 11.68 39.75
N ASN A 243 9.37 10.80 39.92
CA ASN A 243 9.60 9.38 40.14
C ASN A 243 8.41 8.54 39.67
N VAL A 244 8.66 7.31 39.25
CA VAL A 244 7.65 6.34 38.85
C VAL A 244 7.94 5.01 39.51
N LYS A 245 6.96 4.43 40.20
CA LYS A 245 7.04 3.08 40.75
C LYS A 245 6.09 2.17 39.98
N VAL A 246 6.58 1.03 39.52
CA VAL A 246 5.80 0.00 38.82
C VAL A 246 5.90 -1.30 39.60
N GLN A 247 4.77 -1.86 39.98
CA GLN A 247 4.68 -3.08 40.76
C GLN A 247 3.78 -4.09 40.06
N THR A 248 4.23 -5.32 39.96
CA THR A 248 3.44 -6.50 39.59
C THR A 248 3.37 -7.44 40.80
N ASP A 249 2.69 -8.57 40.65
CA ASP A 249 2.66 -9.61 41.69
C ASP A 249 4.05 -10.18 42.01
N THR A 250 5.01 -10.07 41.07
CA THR A 250 6.34 -10.69 41.17
C THR A 250 7.49 -9.69 41.22
N GLN A 251 7.30 -8.46 40.77
CA GLN A 251 8.36 -7.46 40.63
C GLN A 251 7.94 -6.10 41.17
N GLN A 252 8.91 -5.33 41.65
CA GLN A 252 8.72 -3.93 42.03
C GLN A 252 9.92 -3.11 41.60
N HIS A 253 9.68 -2.12 40.74
CA HIS A 253 10.69 -1.24 40.19
C HIS A 253 10.37 0.21 40.49
N GLU A 254 11.40 1.02 40.72
CA GLU A 254 11.30 2.44 41.01
C GLU A 254 12.27 3.19 40.11
N TYR A 255 11.78 4.22 39.43
CA TYR A 255 12.47 4.93 38.36
C TYR A 255 12.52 6.42 38.66
N THR A 256 13.71 6.92 38.99
CA THR A 256 13.94 8.34 39.20
C THR A 256 14.06 9.05 37.86
N ALA A 257 13.21 10.06 37.61
CA ALA A 257 13.25 10.86 36.38
C ALA A 257 13.84 12.26 36.63
N ASN A 258 13.30 12.99 37.61
CA ASN A 258 13.64 14.38 37.95
C ASN A 258 13.81 15.30 36.72
N LYS A 259 12.81 15.32 35.83
CA LYS A 259 12.91 15.99 34.53
C LYS A 259 11.60 16.65 34.09
N TRP A 260 11.71 17.75 33.35
CA TRP A 260 10.60 18.37 32.62
C TRP A 260 10.27 17.58 31.35
N LEU A 261 9.04 17.08 31.29
CA LEU A 261 8.38 16.63 30.07
C LEU A 261 7.59 17.83 29.56
N SER A 262 8.17 18.55 28.60
CA SER A 262 7.70 19.86 28.15
C SER A 262 8.23 20.14 26.75
N LEU A 263 7.49 20.90 25.94
CA LEU A 263 7.97 21.41 24.65
C LEU A 263 8.84 22.67 24.79
N THR A 264 8.86 23.27 25.98
CA THR A 264 9.55 24.56 26.23
C THR A 264 10.74 24.45 27.18
N LYS A 265 10.84 23.36 27.94
CA LYS A 265 11.88 23.10 28.95
C LYS A 265 12.66 21.82 28.65
N ASP A 266 13.81 21.67 29.32
CA ASP A 266 14.76 20.57 29.18
C ASP A 266 15.05 20.18 27.71
N ASP A 267 14.78 18.94 27.31
CA ASP A 267 15.08 18.42 25.99
C ASP A 267 13.94 18.61 24.98
N LYS A 268 12.92 19.41 25.35
CA LYS A 268 11.75 19.72 24.52
C LYS A 268 10.94 18.47 24.13
N LYS A 269 10.98 17.41 24.94
CA LYS A 269 10.20 16.18 24.74
C LYS A 269 9.10 16.06 25.79
N LEU A 270 7.95 15.52 25.38
CA LEU A 270 6.81 15.26 26.27
C LEU A 270 6.84 13.86 26.92
N TYR A 271 7.95 13.14 26.77
CA TYR A 271 8.13 11.80 27.28
C TYR A 271 9.56 11.57 27.71
N VAL A 272 9.75 10.59 28.59
CA VAL A 272 11.06 10.10 29.00
C VAL A 272 11.08 8.58 28.98
N GLU A 273 12.23 8.05 28.59
CA GLU A 273 12.57 6.64 28.70
C GLU A 273 13.37 6.43 29.98
N LEU A 274 12.88 5.54 30.85
CA LEU A 274 13.49 5.22 32.14
C LEU A 274 13.88 3.75 32.15
N ASN A 275 15.17 3.51 32.31
CA ASN A 275 15.75 2.18 32.44
C ASN A 275 15.93 1.85 33.92
N GLN A 276 16.01 0.58 34.28
CA GLN A 276 16.33 0.22 35.66
C GLN A 276 17.72 0.73 36.03
N GLU A 277 17.79 1.51 37.11
CA GLU A 277 19.06 1.73 37.80
C GLU A 277 19.43 0.41 38.47
N THR A 278 20.33 -0.35 37.85
CA THR A 278 20.97 -1.48 38.53
C THR A 278 21.59 -0.97 39.84
N PRO A 279 21.31 -1.61 41.00
CA PRO A 279 22.09 -1.39 42.21
C PRO A 279 23.56 -1.52 41.83
N ARG A 280 24.37 -0.58 42.32
CA ARG A 280 25.79 -0.35 42.03
C ARG A 280 26.67 -1.59 42.30
N ALA A 281 26.49 -2.65 41.52
CA ALA A 281 27.51 -3.61 41.19
C ALA A 281 28.26 -2.98 40.01
N SER A 282 29.54 -2.72 40.20
CA SER A 282 30.50 -2.24 39.20
C SER A 282 30.01 -2.44 37.75
N SER A 283 29.37 -1.41 37.19
CA SER A 283 28.94 -1.42 35.80
C SER A 283 30.21 -1.47 34.93
N PRO A 284 30.34 -2.41 33.98
CA PRO A 284 31.27 -2.18 32.89
C PRO A 284 30.88 -0.85 32.23
N SER A 285 31.87 0.00 31.95
CA SER A 285 31.64 1.25 31.21
C SER A 285 30.89 0.93 29.91
N PRO A 286 29.90 1.76 29.49
CA PRO A 286 29.23 1.57 28.21
C PRO A 286 30.29 1.50 27.11
N ALA A 287 30.20 0.47 26.28
CA ALA A 287 31.14 0.27 25.20
C ALA A 287 30.87 1.30 24.10
N ALA A 288 31.96 1.77 23.47
CA ALA A 288 31.89 2.75 22.40
C ALA A 288 32.05 2.03 21.06
N TYR A 289 31.10 2.28 20.16
CA TYR A 289 31.09 1.82 18.78
C TYR A 289 31.32 3.04 17.90
N LEU A 290 32.49 3.13 17.26
CA LEU A 290 32.77 4.18 16.31
C LEU A 290 32.41 3.67 14.91
N VAL A 291 31.26 4.14 14.42
CA VAL A 291 30.73 3.79 13.11
C VAL A 291 31.18 4.84 12.10
N THR A 292 31.80 4.40 11.01
CA THR A 292 32.15 5.23 9.85
C THR A 292 31.34 4.74 8.65
N VAL A 293 30.55 5.63 8.05
CA VAL A 293 29.74 5.32 6.87
C VAL A 293 30.39 5.95 5.65
N HIS A 294 30.71 5.14 4.64
CA HIS A 294 31.31 5.60 3.38
C HIS A 294 30.24 5.69 2.30
N THR A 295 29.96 6.91 1.84
CA THR A 295 29.02 7.17 0.75
C THR A 295 29.78 7.24 -0.56
N ALA A 296 29.30 6.53 -1.59
CA ALA A 296 29.99 6.48 -2.87
C ALA A 296 30.04 7.85 -3.57
N TRP A 297 31.00 8.00 -4.51
CA TRP A 297 31.11 9.18 -5.37
C TRP A 297 30.05 9.21 -6.48
N VAL A 298 28.77 9.08 -6.14
CA VAL A 298 27.62 9.32 -7.02
C VAL A 298 26.59 10.21 -6.32
N GLN A 299 25.95 11.14 -7.05
CA GLN A 299 25.00 12.07 -6.45
C GLN A 299 23.71 11.31 -6.08
N PRO A 300 23.29 11.28 -4.81
CA PRO A 300 21.97 10.77 -4.45
C PRO A 300 20.92 11.67 -5.08
N ALA A 301 19.78 11.11 -5.42
CA ALA A 301 18.74 11.86 -6.13
C ALA A 301 18.12 12.99 -5.30
N GLU A 302 18.10 12.80 -3.98
CA GLU A 302 17.69 13.76 -2.96
C GLU A 302 18.54 13.53 -1.69
N PRO A 303 18.64 14.52 -0.76
CA PRO A 303 19.32 14.34 0.53
C PRO A 303 18.67 13.26 1.39
N ILE A 304 19.48 12.45 2.08
CA ILE A 304 19.00 11.32 2.88
C ILE A 304 19.37 11.56 4.33
N GLU A 305 18.38 11.90 5.15
CA GLU A 305 18.64 12.34 6.54
C GLU A 305 18.28 11.28 7.59
N ASN A 306 17.52 10.25 7.23
CA ASN A 306 16.92 9.29 8.16
C ASN A 306 17.52 7.89 8.07
N ILE A 307 18.85 7.81 8.00
CA ILE A 307 19.55 6.52 7.93
C ILE A 307 19.52 5.85 9.31
N GLN A 308 18.91 4.67 9.36
CA GLN A 308 18.81 3.80 10.52
C GLN A 308 19.81 2.64 10.39
N LEU A 309 20.49 2.33 11.50
CA LEU A 309 21.44 1.23 11.63
C LEU A 309 21.03 0.32 12.79
N THR A 310 21.04 -0.98 12.55
CA THR A 310 20.94 -2.01 13.59
C THR A 310 22.22 -2.81 13.60
N ILE A 311 22.85 -2.95 14.77
CA ILE A 311 24.09 -3.71 14.97
C ILE A 311 23.75 -4.93 15.83
N ARG A 312 24.03 -6.14 15.34
CA ARG A 312 23.79 -7.38 16.09
C ARG A 312 25.11 -8.04 16.43
N GLY A 313 25.25 -8.45 17.69
CA GLY A 313 26.39 -9.20 18.18
C GLY A 313 25.98 -10.43 18.98
N SER A 314 26.97 -11.21 19.41
CA SER A 314 26.76 -12.49 20.10
C SER A 314 25.92 -12.41 21.37
N ASP A 315 25.97 -11.27 22.07
CA ASP A 315 25.37 -11.08 23.40
C ASP A 315 24.23 -10.05 23.41
N GLY A 316 23.84 -9.55 22.23
CA GLY A 316 22.70 -8.67 22.08
C GLY A 316 22.69 -7.86 20.78
N SER A 317 21.83 -6.84 20.76
CA SER A 317 21.67 -5.94 19.62
C SER A 317 21.62 -4.48 20.07
N ILE A 318 21.99 -3.61 19.14
CA ILE A 318 21.71 -2.18 19.14
C ILE A 318 20.72 -1.94 18.01
N ASP A 319 19.44 -1.82 18.34
CA ASP A 319 18.37 -1.78 17.35
C ASP A 319 17.98 -0.35 16.97
N LYS A 320 17.79 -0.11 15.66
CA LYS A 320 17.21 1.12 15.07
C LYS A 320 17.88 2.43 15.53
N VAL A 321 19.20 2.48 15.44
CA VAL A 321 20.00 3.70 15.67
C VAL A 321 19.80 4.67 14.52
N LEU A 322 19.24 5.84 14.78
CA LEU A 322 19.17 6.92 13.81
C LEU A 322 20.52 7.66 13.79
N LEU A 323 21.32 7.46 12.73
CA LEU A 323 22.74 7.86 12.74
C LEU A 323 22.96 9.36 12.98
N LYS A 324 22.09 10.22 12.44
CA LYS A 324 22.19 11.67 12.65
C LYS A 324 22.17 12.09 14.12
N ASP A 325 21.54 11.31 15.01
CA ASP A 325 21.46 11.62 16.44
C ASP A 325 22.82 11.44 17.16
N TYR A 326 23.77 10.76 16.50
CA TYR A 326 25.10 10.43 17.02
C TYR A 326 26.24 11.14 16.27
N ALA A 327 25.90 12.10 15.42
CA ALA A 327 26.88 12.93 14.72
C ALA A 327 27.60 13.87 15.71
N LYS A 328 28.90 14.09 15.52
CA LYS A 328 29.71 14.95 16.39
C LYS A 328 29.41 16.47 16.24
N SER A 329 28.64 16.87 15.23
CA SER A 329 28.27 18.27 14.94
C SER A 329 26.88 18.37 14.32
N ASN A 330 26.06 19.32 14.79
CA ASN A 330 24.72 19.60 14.27
C ASN A 330 24.73 20.39 12.94
N GLU A 331 25.90 20.83 12.46
CA GLU A 331 26.04 21.68 11.25
C GLU A 331 26.61 20.94 10.02
N GLN A 332 26.85 19.62 10.12
CA GLN A 332 27.37 18.84 8.99
C GLN A 332 26.25 18.34 8.08
N GLN A 333 26.39 18.60 6.78
CA GLN A 333 25.63 17.90 5.76
C GLN A 333 26.14 16.46 5.68
N LEU A 334 25.40 15.52 6.26
CA LEU A 334 25.76 14.10 6.33
C LEU A 334 25.51 13.37 5.01
N PHE A 335 26.23 12.27 4.78
CA PHE A 335 26.03 11.34 3.67
C PHE A 335 26.16 11.98 2.28
N GLN A 336 27.04 12.97 2.17
CA GLN A 336 27.36 13.58 0.89
C GLN A 336 28.07 12.60 -0.04
N LYS A 337 27.99 12.89 -1.33
CA LYS A 337 28.73 12.17 -2.37
C LYS A 337 30.22 12.08 -2.02
N GLY A 338 30.74 10.86 -1.86
CA GLY A 338 32.14 10.63 -1.53
C GLY A 338 32.54 10.95 -0.09
N SER A 339 31.59 11.24 0.81
CA SER A 339 31.89 11.53 2.21
C SER A 339 32.15 10.26 3.01
N SER A 340 32.82 10.45 4.14
CA SER A 340 32.95 9.46 5.20
C SER A 340 32.50 10.11 6.50
N ASP A 341 31.32 9.70 6.99
CA ASP A 341 30.67 10.32 8.14
C ASP A 341 30.83 9.41 9.37
N GLN A 342 31.20 9.99 10.51
CA GLN A 342 31.51 9.25 11.73
C GLN A 342 30.52 9.50 12.85
N PHE A 343 30.11 8.42 13.51
CA PHE A 343 29.12 8.39 14.57
C PHE A 343 29.66 7.61 15.78
N GLU A 344 29.56 8.18 16.98
CA GLU A 344 30.00 7.53 18.21
C GLU A 344 28.79 7.06 19.02
N ILE A 345 28.51 5.77 18.96
CA ILE A 345 27.38 5.15 19.66
C ILE A 345 27.89 4.57 20.97
N LYS A 346 27.32 5.00 22.10
CA LYS A 346 27.59 4.43 23.43
C LYS A 346 26.45 3.53 23.84
N HIS A 347 26.73 2.25 24.04
CA HIS A 347 25.71 1.25 24.36
C HIS A 347 26.28 0.16 25.28
N LYS A 348 25.43 -0.74 25.80
CA LYS A 348 25.92 -1.97 26.44
C LYS A 348 26.76 -2.78 25.46
N ASP A 349 27.75 -3.48 25.98
CA ASP A 349 28.50 -4.51 25.27
C ASP A 349 27.53 -5.53 24.66
N ILE A 350 27.56 -5.67 23.34
CA ILE A 350 26.76 -6.65 22.55
C ILE A 350 27.57 -7.87 22.11
N GLY A 351 28.81 -7.99 22.59
CA GLY A 351 29.74 -9.03 22.19
C GLY A 351 30.28 -8.84 20.76
N LYS A 352 30.78 -9.93 20.18
CA LYS A 352 31.36 -9.93 18.83
C LYS A 352 30.28 -9.55 17.81
N ILE A 353 30.55 -8.56 16.95
CA ILE A 353 29.59 -8.13 15.93
C ILE A 353 29.45 -9.22 14.87
N GLU A 354 28.21 -9.64 14.61
CA GLU A 354 27.87 -10.73 13.70
C GLU A 354 27.29 -10.23 12.39
N ASN A 355 26.44 -9.19 12.43
CA ASN A 355 25.87 -8.55 11.25
C ASN A 355 25.34 -7.16 11.57
N ILE A 356 25.11 -6.38 10.51
CA ILE A 356 24.42 -5.10 10.58
C ILE A 356 23.26 -5.06 9.60
N THR A 357 22.25 -4.27 9.91
CA THR A 357 21.16 -3.92 8.99
C THR A 357 21.09 -2.41 8.87
N VAL A 358 21.18 -1.89 7.66
CA VAL A 358 21.17 -0.44 7.39
C VAL A 358 20.11 -0.12 6.36
N GLY A 359 19.43 1.00 6.56
CA GLY A 359 18.44 1.50 5.63
C GLY A 359 17.86 2.83 6.03
N PHE A 360 16.82 3.27 5.36
CA PHE A 360 16.12 4.52 5.67
C PHE A 360 14.63 4.35 5.40
N ASP A 361 13.74 4.97 6.16
CA ASP A 361 12.31 4.99 5.82
C ASP A 361 12.05 6.18 4.86
N ASP A 362 11.36 5.93 3.75
CA ASP A 362 10.97 6.96 2.78
C ASP A 362 9.48 6.81 2.43
N ASN A 363 8.69 7.82 2.79
CA ASN A 363 7.26 7.88 2.48
C ASN A 363 6.99 8.45 1.07
N ASP A 364 7.97 9.13 0.46
CA ASP A 364 7.79 9.93 -0.75
C ASP A 364 8.38 9.29 -2.02
N GLN A 365 8.90 8.06 -1.89
CA GLN A 365 9.39 7.20 -3.00
C GLN A 365 10.43 7.85 -3.92
N LYS A 366 11.26 8.79 -3.45
CA LYS A 366 12.21 9.55 -4.31
C LYS A 366 13.67 9.43 -3.89
N SER A 367 13.96 8.93 -2.70
CA SER A 367 15.33 8.82 -2.18
C SER A 367 16.09 7.62 -2.76
N ALA A 368 17.34 7.85 -3.17
CA ALA A 368 18.26 6.79 -3.60
C ALA A 368 19.68 7.08 -3.10
N TRP A 369 20.29 6.11 -2.40
CA TRP A 369 21.62 6.18 -1.80
C TRP A 369 22.52 5.08 -2.36
N LEU A 370 23.74 5.40 -2.76
CA LEU A 370 24.76 4.39 -3.05
C LEU A 370 25.69 4.27 -1.84
N LEU A 371 25.45 3.25 -1.01
CA LEU A 371 26.31 2.93 0.13
C LEU A 371 27.53 2.14 -0.36
N GLU A 372 28.73 2.61 -0.04
CA GLU A 372 29.98 1.94 -0.41
C GLU A 372 30.35 0.87 0.62
N SER A 373 30.53 1.28 1.87
CA SER A 373 30.85 0.40 3.00
C SER A 373 30.52 1.05 4.34
N ILE A 374 30.47 0.25 5.39
CA ILE A 374 30.39 0.70 6.78
C ILE A 374 31.53 0.05 7.56
N ASP A 375 32.27 0.86 8.31
CA ASP A 375 33.30 0.39 9.23
C ASP A 375 32.84 0.62 10.67
N ILE A 376 32.94 -0.41 11.51
CA ILE A 376 32.62 -0.31 12.94
C ILE A 376 33.85 -0.70 13.74
N GLN A 377 34.45 0.28 14.41
CA GLN A 377 35.46 0.01 15.43
C GLN A 377 34.77 -0.33 16.74
N TYR A 378 35.01 -1.54 17.23
CA TYR A 378 34.51 -2.05 18.49
C TYR A 378 35.63 -2.74 19.27
N GLU A 379 35.90 -2.27 20.49
CA GLU A 379 37.10 -2.62 21.25
C GLU A 379 38.37 -2.39 20.39
N GLU A 380 39.24 -3.40 20.26
CA GLU A 380 40.43 -3.38 19.39
C GLU A 380 40.14 -3.92 17.98
N THR A 381 38.91 -4.30 17.67
CA THR A 381 38.55 -4.92 16.38
C THR A 381 37.85 -3.93 15.45
N LEU A 382 38.33 -3.85 14.21
CA LEU A 382 37.67 -3.13 13.12
C LEU A 382 36.84 -4.12 12.29
N TYR A 383 35.53 -3.95 12.29
CA TYR A 383 34.60 -4.71 11.46
C TYR A 383 34.28 -3.94 10.20
N HIS A 384 34.64 -4.49 9.04
CA HIS A 384 34.36 -3.90 7.73
C HIS A 384 33.13 -4.56 7.11
N PHE A 385 32.16 -3.78 6.65
CA PHE A 385 30.95 -4.26 5.99
C PHE A 385 30.88 -3.68 4.57
N GLN A 386 31.05 -4.55 3.57
CA GLN A 386 31.01 -4.14 2.17
C GLN A 386 29.56 -4.12 1.65
N ALA A 387 29.16 -3.00 1.02
CA ALA A 387 27.85 -2.87 0.38
C ALA A 387 27.97 -2.71 -1.14
N GLN A 388 28.58 -1.60 -1.59
CA GLN A 388 28.66 -1.16 -3.00
C GLN A 388 27.33 -1.23 -3.75
N CYS A 389 26.23 -0.83 -3.10
CA CYS A 389 24.89 -1.06 -3.60
C CYS A 389 23.95 0.14 -3.43
N TRP A 390 22.97 0.23 -4.34
CA TRP A 390 21.92 1.23 -4.27
C TRP A 390 20.81 0.78 -3.30
N LEU A 391 20.54 1.63 -2.32
CA LEU A 391 19.36 1.60 -1.45
C LEU A 391 18.36 2.62 -2.01
N SER A 392 17.16 2.20 -2.36
CA SER A 392 16.19 3.06 -3.07
C SER A 392 14.75 2.71 -2.72
N SER A 393 13.92 3.73 -2.56
CA SER A 393 12.47 3.62 -2.37
C SER A 393 11.69 3.60 -3.69
N ARG A 394 12.32 3.98 -4.82
CA ARG A 394 11.68 4.16 -6.15
C ARG A 394 11.07 2.91 -6.79
N LEU A 395 11.24 1.74 -6.18
CA LEU A 395 10.83 0.45 -6.75
C LEU A 395 9.71 -0.24 -5.94
N GLY A 396 9.07 0.48 -5.01
CA GLY A 396 7.77 0.11 -4.46
C GLY A 396 7.70 -1.11 -3.54
N GLN A 397 8.83 -1.67 -3.06
CA GLN A 397 8.82 -2.81 -2.12
C GLN A 397 9.99 -2.80 -1.09
N ASN A 398 10.11 -1.76 -0.26
CA ASN A 398 11.05 -1.72 0.89
C ASN A 398 12.53 -2.07 0.57
N PHE A 399 13.05 -1.66 -0.59
CA PHE A 399 14.45 -1.88 -1.00
C PHE A 399 15.46 -0.84 -0.50
N ASN A 400 15.02 -0.10 0.50
CA ASN A 400 15.75 0.87 1.28
C ASN A 400 16.52 0.23 2.45
N TRP A 401 16.48 -1.11 2.61
CA TRP A 401 17.14 -1.84 3.69
C TRP A 401 18.02 -2.97 3.16
N ILE A 402 19.20 -3.16 3.75
CA ILE A 402 20.10 -4.31 3.52
C ILE A 402 20.66 -4.84 4.83
N THR A 403 20.95 -6.13 4.86
CA THR A 403 21.67 -6.81 5.95
C THR A 403 23.03 -7.30 5.43
N MET A 404 24.08 -7.11 6.22
CA MET A 404 25.46 -7.43 5.86
C MET A 404 26.20 -8.11 7.01
N LYS A 405 27.05 -9.08 6.69
CA LYS A 405 28.00 -9.70 7.64
C LYS A 405 29.40 -9.05 7.49
N PRO A 406 30.25 -9.08 8.52
CA PRO A 406 31.58 -8.49 8.45
C PRO A 406 32.50 -9.28 7.51
N ASP A 407 33.30 -8.55 6.72
CA ASP A 407 34.35 -9.09 5.85
C ASP A 407 35.59 -9.46 6.69
N PRO A 408 36.29 -10.58 6.36
CA PRO A 408 35.91 -11.62 5.42
C PRO A 408 34.88 -12.58 6.03
N SER A 409 33.76 -12.82 5.34
CA SER A 409 32.91 -13.97 5.64
C SER A 409 33.58 -15.25 5.15
N ASN A 410 33.68 -16.30 5.98
CA ASN A 410 34.20 -17.60 5.54
C ASN A 410 33.19 -18.44 4.75
N ASP A 411 32.04 -17.86 4.37
CA ASP A 411 30.87 -18.56 3.83
C ASP A 411 30.73 -18.36 2.31
N ASP A 412 31.84 -18.33 1.57
CA ASP A 412 31.78 -18.23 0.10
C ASP A 412 31.18 -19.50 -0.50
N ILE A 413 30.18 -19.32 -1.35
CA ILE A 413 29.48 -20.36 -2.07
C ILE A 413 29.55 -20.12 -3.58
N ASN A 414 29.20 -21.14 -4.36
CA ASN A 414 29.10 -21.01 -5.80
C ASN A 414 27.66 -20.65 -6.20
N TYR A 415 27.53 -19.65 -7.07
CA TYR A 415 26.31 -19.27 -7.76
C TYR A 415 26.47 -19.64 -9.23
N LYS A 416 25.56 -20.45 -9.77
CA LYS A 416 25.47 -20.66 -11.22
C LYS A 416 24.46 -19.68 -11.79
N VAL A 417 24.90 -18.76 -12.62
CA VAL A 417 24.07 -17.71 -13.22
C VAL A 417 23.91 -17.98 -14.70
N ILE A 418 22.68 -17.99 -15.18
CA ILE A 418 22.32 -18.21 -16.58
C ILE A 418 21.60 -16.97 -17.08
N ILE A 419 22.04 -16.43 -18.22
CA ILE A 419 21.52 -15.18 -18.81
C ILE A 419 21.14 -15.42 -20.27
N ASP A 420 19.90 -15.06 -20.62
CA ASP A 420 19.40 -15.07 -22.00
C ASP A 420 19.25 -13.65 -22.54
N THR A 421 19.97 -13.38 -23.62
CA THR A 421 19.86 -12.13 -24.37
C THR A 421 18.77 -12.26 -25.45
N GLY A 422 18.05 -11.17 -25.72
CA GLY A 422 17.01 -11.09 -26.72
C GLY A 422 17.45 -10.40 -28.00
N GLU A 423 16.55 -9.56 -28.54
CA GLU A 423 16.68 -9.01 -29.89
C GLU A 423 17.84 -8.03 -30.07
N SER A 424 18.43 -7.54 -28.98
CA SER A 424 19.61 -6.68 -28.99
C SER A 424 20.64 -7.13 -27.94
N GLY A 425 21.92 -7.02 -28.31
CA GLY A 425 23.05 -7.34 -27.45
C GLY A 425 23.80 -6.10 -26.94
N ILE A 426 24.86 -6.31 -26.17
CA ILE A 426 25.69 -5.26 -25.61
C ILE A 426 27.18 -5.63 -25.58
N ASN A 427 28.02 -4.60 -25.74
CA ASN A 427 29.48 -4.69 -25.74
C ASN A 427 30.10 -3.92 -24.54
N SER A 428 29.33 -3.72 -23.48
CA SER A 428 29.71 -3.05 -22.24
C SER A 428 29.95 -4.08 -21.13
N ASN A 429 30.56 -3.67 -20.02
CA ASN A 429 30.73 -4.56 -18.88
C ASN A 429 29.38 -4.77 -18.19
N VAL A 430 28.91 -6.02 -18.17
CA VAL A 430 27.73 -6.40 -17.41
C VAL A 430 28.12 -6.69 -15.97
N ILE A 431 27.37 -6.10 -15.04
CA ILE A 431 27.58 -6.19 -13.61
C ILE A 431 26.33 -6.77 -12.97
N LEU A 432 26.52 -7.75 -12.07
CA LEU A 432 25.46 -8.39 -11.29
C LEU A 432 25.77 -8.27 -9.80
N CYS A 433 24.79 -7.85 -9.01
CA CYS A 433 24.82 -7.90 -7.56
C CYS A 433 23.60 -8.70 -7.05
N ILE A 434 23.81 -9.59 -6.09
CA ILE A 434 22.79 -10.47 -5.53
C ILE A 434 22.52 -10.05 -4.09
N TYR A 435 21.24 -9.87 -3.76
CA TYR A 435 20.78 -9.42 -2.44
C TYR A 435 19.98 -10.55 -1.81
N GLY A 436 20.31 -10.93 -0.58
CA GLY A 436 19.53 -11.87 0.21
C GLY A 436 19.11 -11.30 1.56
N ASP A 437 18.55 -12.15 2.41
CA ASP A 437 18.11 -11.79 3.77
C ASP A 437 19.24 -11.76 4.80
N GLU A 438 20.38 -12.38 4.52
CA GLU A 438 21.51 -12.42 5.44
C GLU A 438 22.74 -11.62 4.97
N ASN A 439 22.90 -11.43 3.66
CA ASN A 439 24.03 -10.70 3.10
C ASN A 439 23.76 -10.12 1.71
N ILE A 440 24.76 -9.43 1.16
CA ILE A 440 24.82 -8.94 -0.21
C ILE A 440 26.16 -9.35 -0.85
N THR A 441 26.14 -9.71 -2.14
CA THR A 441 27.39 -9.99 -2.85
C THR A 441 28.06 -8.70 -3.31
N LYS A 442 29.40 -8.74 -3.43
CA LYS A 442 30.14 -7.77 -4.25
C LYS A 442 29.63 -7.79 -5.70
N ASN A 443 29.90 -6.70 -6.43
CA ASN A 443 29.58 -6.62 -7.85
C ASN A 443 30.36 -7.67 -8.65
N PHE A 444 29.66 -8.65 -9.21
CA PHE A 444 30.21 -9.59 -10.16
C PHE A 444 30.32 -8.93 -11.53
N ALA A 445 31.55 -8.73 -12.00
CA ALA A 445 31.78 -8.39 -13.39
C ALA A 445 31.70 -9.66 -14.23
N LEU A 446 30.65 -9.79 -15.05
CA LEU A 446 30.36 -10.99 -15.84
C LEU A 446 31.24 -11.05 -17.11
N LYS A 447 32.54 -11.23 -16.90
CA LYS A 447 33.57 -11.14 -17.96
C LYS A 447 33.85 -12.46 -18.66
N THR A 448 33.70 -13.57 -17.96
CA THR A 448 34.11 -14.89 -18.42
C THR A 448 32.99 -15.88 -18.14
N ILE A 449 32.51 -16.57 -19.17
CA ILE A 449 31.51 -17.63 -19.00
C ILE A 449 32.17 -18.91 -18.46
N LYS A 450 31.35 -19.87 -18.05
CA LYS A 450 31.74 -21.13 -17.41
C LYS A 450 32.88 -21.89 -18.09
N ASP A 451 32.91 -21.89 -19.42
CA ASP A 451 33.94 -22.58 -20.21
C ASP A 451 35.29 -21.81 -20.29
N GLY A 452 35.43 -20.71 -19.56
CA GLY A 452 36.65 -19.89 -19.52
C GLY A 452 36.79 -18.91 -20.69
N THR A 453 35.80 -18.82 -21.57
CA THR A 453 35.79 -17.88 -22.70
C THR A 453 35.22 -16.52 -22.31
N GLN A 454 35.66 -15.46 -22.98
CA GLN A 454 35.17 -14.11 -22.71
C GLN A 454 33.67 -14.01 -23.03
N ALA A 455 32.89 -13.50 -22.08
CA ALA A 455 31.46 -13.31 -22.22
C ALA A 455 31.16 -12.30 -23.33
N LYS A 456 30.25 -12.67 -24.24
CA LYS A 456 29.75 -11.82 -25.31
C LYS A 456 28.24 -11.80 -25.27
N PHE A 457 27.67 -10.69 -24.81
CA PHE A 457 26.24 -10.49 -24.68
C PHE A 457 25.62 -10.11 -26.03
N ILE A 458 25.75 -10.95 -27.05
CA ILE A 458 25.17 -10.70 -28.38
C ILE A 458 23.69 -11.08 -28.46
N LYS A 459 23.00 -10.64 -29.52
CA LYS A 459 21.61 -11.01 -29.81
C LYS A 459 21.39 -12.53 -29.71
N ASP A 460 20.31 -12.92 -29.03
CA ASP A 460 19.87 -14.31 -28.85
C ASP A 460 20.92 -15.26 -28.26
N SER A 461 21.84 -14.76 -27.43
CA SER A 461 22.84 -15.59 -26.73
C SER A 461 22.33 -16.20 -25.41
N HIS A 462 22.88 -17.36 -25.07
CA HIS A 462 22.70 -18.07 -23.80
C HIS A 462 24.06 -18.16 -23.09
N LEU A 463 24.20 -17.56 -21.91
CA LEU A 463 25.47 -17.43 -21.21
C LEU A 463 25.36 -18.02 -19.80
N GLU A 464 26.27 -18.94 -19.47
CA GLU A 464 26.38 -19.52 -18.12
C GLU A 464 27.64 -19.00 -17.40
N PHE A 465 27.52 -18.68 -16.12
CA PHE A 465 28.61 -18.19 -15.27
C PHE A 465 28.65 -19.01 -13.99
N ASP A 466 29.85 -19.43 -13.58
CA ASP A 466 30.11 -19.96 -12.24
C ASP A 466 30.79 -18.85 -11.43
N LEU A 467 30.02 -18.23 -10.53
CA LEU A 467 30.47 -17.11 -9.70
C LEU A 467 30.69 -17.59 -8.27
N LYS A 468 31.76 -17.11 -7.61
CA LYS A 468 32.03 -17.42 -6.21
C LYS A 468 31.92 -16.15 -5.38
N GLY A 469 31.11 -16.18 -4.33
CA GLY A 469 30.97 -15.08 -3.39
C GLY A 469 30.18 -15.49 -2.16
N VAL A 470 30.01 -14.56 -1.23
CA VAL A 470 29.38 -14.83 0.07
C VAL A 470 27.98 -15.41 -0.05
N ASP A 471 27.61 -16.32 0.85
CA ASP A 471 26.24 -16.78 1.01
C ASP A 471 25.33 -15.64 1.48
N VAL A 472 24.37 -15.24 0.64
CA VAL A 472 23.41 -14.18 0.94
C VAL A 472 22.18 -14.66 1.71
N GLY A 473 22.08 -15.95 2.02
CA GLY A 473 20.84 -16.55 2.52
C GLY A 473 19.83 -16.77 1.38
N LYS A 474 18.55 -16.50 1.60
CA LYS A 474 17.53 -16.57 0.54
C LYS A 474 17.60 -15.34 -0.34
N ILE A 475 17.72 -15.53 -1.66
CA ILE A 475 17.81 -14.41 -2.60
C ILE A 475 16.47 -13.65 -2.60
N LYS A 476 16.54 -12.34 -2.35
CA LYS A 476 15.39 -11.42 -2.30
C LYS A 476 15.28 -10.59 -3.57
N LYS A 477 16.41 -10.17 -4.13
CA LYS A 477 16.48 -9.44 -5.40
C LYS A 477 17.86 -9.58 -6.03
N ILE A 478 17.97 -9.14 -7.28
CA ILE A 478 19.24 -8.89 -7.95
C ILE A 478 19.24 -7.49 -8.55
N ASN A 479 20.41 -6.88 -8.66
CA ASN A 479 20.64 -5.71 -9.50
C ASN A 479 21.53 -6.14 -10.66
N ILE A 480 21.09 -5.91 -11.89
CA ILE A 480 21.88 -6.20 -13.08
C ILE A 480 21.88 -5.01 -14.02
N GLY A 481 23.01 -4.75 -14.65
CA GLY A 481 23.11 -3.69 -15.62
C GLY A 481 24.46 -3.64 -16.32
N HIS A 482 24.70 -2.54 -17.02
CA HIS A 482 25.91 -2.33 -17.78
C HIS A 482 26.53 -0.95 -17.55
N ASP A 483 27.85 -0.86 -17.71
CA ASP A 483 28.60 0.38 -17.49
C ASP A 483 28.53 1.41 -18.64
N GLY A 484 27.88 1.06 -19.75
CA GLY A 484 27.58 2.00 -20.86
C GLY A 484 28.76 2.36 -21.75
N LYS A 485 29.97 1.87 -21.44
CA LYS A 485 31.23 2.26 -22.14
C LYS A 485 31.41 1.64 -23.54
N GLY A 486 30.36 1.11 -24.16
CA GLY A 486 30.40 0.40 -25.44
C GLY A 486 29.66 1.14 -26.56
N ASN A 487 29.92 0.77 -27.83
CA ASN A 487 29.25 1.35 -29.00
C ASN A 487 27.77 0.95 -29.11
N ASP A 488 27.40 -0.21 -28.55
CA ASP A 488 26.03 -0.70 -28.49
C ASP A 488 25.42 -0.32 -27.13
N GLN A 489 24.41 0.54 -27.13
CA GLN A 489 23.82 1.10 -25.91
C GLN A 489 22.45 0.50 -25.56
N GLN A 490 22.06 -0.63 -26.14
CA GLN A 490 20.74 -1.25 -25.96
C GLN A 490 20.86 -2.76 -25.75
N TRP A 491 20.71 -3.21 -24.51
CA TRP A 491 20.73 -4.62 -24.17
C TRP A 491 19.33 -5.17 -23.88
N PHE A 492 18.80 -6.04 -24.74
CA PHE A 492 17.54 -6.71 -24.46
C PHE A 492 17.79 -7.93 -23.59
N LEU A 493 17.42 -7.86 -22.32
CA LEU A 493 17.55 -8.96 -21.38
C LEU A 493 16.21 -9.71 -21.30
N LYS A 494 16.19 -11.01 -21.63
CA LYS A 494 14.96 -11.84 -21.56
C LYS A 494 14.71 -12.31 -20.13
N PHE A 495 15.64 -13.08 -19.58
CA PHE A 495 15.57 -13.56 -18.21
C PHE A 495 16.96 -13.88 -17.65
N ILE A 496 17.00 -14.04 -16.32
CA ILE A 496 18.16 -14.56 -15.59
C ILE A 496 17.69 -15.73 -14.72
N LYS A 497 18.51 -16.77 -14.61
CA LYS A 497 18.33 -17.83 -13.61
C LYS A 497 19.56 -17.88 -12.72
N ILE A 498 19.34 -18.05 -11.42
CA ILE A 498 20.41 -18.24 -10.44
C ILE A 498 20.15 -19.54 -9.70
N GLU A 499 21.10 -20.47 -9.78
CA GLU A 499 21.11 -21.70 -8.99
C GLU A 499 22.07 -21.52 -7.80
N LYS A 500 21.55 -21.73 -6.58
CA LYS A 500 22.27 -21.60 -5.31
C LYS A 500 21.95 -22.81 -4.43
N GLN A 501 22.93 -23.68 -4.16
CA GLN A 501 22.78 -24.81 -3.19
C GLN A 501 21.45 -25.61 -3.30
N ASN A 502 21.00 -25.93 -4.53
CA ASN A 502 19.73 -26.60 -4.87
C ASN A 502 18.46 -25.73 -4.89
N GLU A 503 18.56 -24.44 -4.60
CA GLU A 503 17.51 -23.46 -4.86
C GLU A 503 17.70 -22.87 -6.27
N ASN A 504 16.59 -22.66 -6.97
CA ASN A 504 16.58 -22.03 -8.29
C ASN A 504 15.71 -20.78 -8.22
N TYR A 505 16.25 -19.67 -8.70
CA TYR A 505 15.58 -18.38 -8.73
C TYR A 505 15.48 -17.90 -10.17
N THR A 506 14.26 -17.59 -10.62
CA THR A 506 14.02 -17.10 -11.99
C THR A 506 13.61 -15.64 -11.98
N PHE A 507 14.26 -14.82 -12.81
CA PHE A 507 13.98 -13.39 -12.94
C PHE A 507 13.58 -13.09 -14.39
N LYS A 508 12.28 -12.85 -14.64
CA LYS A 508 11.77 -12.39 -15.94
C LYS A 508 11.99 -10.90 -16.11
N VAL A 509 12.63 -10.51 -17.22
CA VAL A 509 12.95 -9.12 -17.52
C VAL A 509 12.18 -8.65 -18.75
N ASN A 510 12.42 -9.28 -19.92
CA ASN A 510 11.83 -8.93 -21.21
C ASN A 510 11.83 -7.41 -21.48
N GLN A 511 12.96 -6.76 -21.19
CA GLN A 511 13.13 -5.31 -21.30
C GLN A 511 14.50 -4.97 -21.88
N CYS A 512 14.55 -3.86 -22.63
CA CYS A 512 15.79 -3.27 -23.08
C CYS A 512 16.39 -2.37 -21.99
N LEU A 513 17.64 -2.62 -21.61
CA LEU A 513 18.45 -1.75 -20.75
C LEU A 513 19.30 -0.84 -21.65
N SER A 514 19.24 0.46 -21.43
CA SER A 514 19.98 1.45 -22.22
C SER A 514 20.36 2.67 -21.39
N GLU A 515 21.35 3.44 -21.83
CA GLU A 515 21.70 4.71 -21.18
C GLU A 515 20.56 5.74 -21.22
N THR A 516 19.75 5.71 -22.28
CA THR A 516 18.64 6.65 -22.49
C THR A 516 17.39 6.32 -21.68
N GLN A 517 17.23 5.07 -21.25
CA GLN A 517 16.09 4.61 -20.45
C GLN A 517 16.54 4.30 -19.03
N GLN A 518 17.31 3.21 -18.88
CA GLN A 518 17.82 2.70 -17.63
C GLN A 518 18.88 1.63 -17.91
N ASN A 519 20.11 1.84 -17.43
CA ASN A 519 21.25 0.94 -17.64
C ASN A 519 21.39 -0.15 -16.56
N PHE A 520 20.73 0.01 -15.41
CA PHE A 520 20.67 -0.97 -14.31
C PHE A 520 19.23 -1.18 -13.85
N ILE A 521 18.83 -2.43 -13.65
CA ILE A 521 17.50 -2.82 -13.19
C ILE A 521 17.60 -3.70 -11.95
N ASP A 522 16.71 -3.45 -10.99
CA ASP A 522 16.46 -4.32 -9.85
C ASP A 522 15.36 -5.32 -10.21
N LEU A 523 15.58 -6.60 -9.92
CA LEU A 523 14.67 -7.69 -10.26
C LEU A 523 14.40 -8.54 -9.03
N ILE A 524 13.14 -8.90 -8.84
CA ILE A 524 12.68 -9.79 -7.77
C ILE A 524 12.49 -11.19 -8.39
N PRO A 525 12.84 -12.28 -7.68
CA PRO A 525 12.57 -13.62 -8.15
C PRO A 525 11.06 -13.84 -8.36
N GLU A 526 10.68 -14.53 -9.44
CA GLU A 526 9.28 -14.86 -9.74
C GLU A 526 8.60 -15.60 -8.58
N GLU A 527 9.36 -16.39 -7.82
CA GLU A 527 8.85 -17.17 -6.70
C GLU A 527 8.42 -16.27 -5.52
N LEU A 528 8.95 -15.04 -5.44
CA LEU A 528 8.59 -14.04 -4.43
C LEU A 528 7.54 -13.05 -4.93
N LEU A 529 7.26 -13.02 -6.23
CA LEU A 529 6.19 -12.18 -6.78
C LEU A 529 4.83 -12.73 -6.32
N PRO A 530 3.84 -11.86 -6.05
CA PRO A 530 2.49 -12.31 -5.78
C PRO A 530 2.01 -13.16 -6.96
N LYS A 531 1.55 -14.39 -6.69
CA LYS A 531 0.92 -15.22 -7.72
C LYS A 531 -0.31 -14.46 -8.22
N LYS A 532 -0.21 -13.87 -9.40
CA LYS A 532 -1.35 -13.25 -10.06
C LYS A 532 -2.30 -14.36 -10.52
N ASP A 533 -3.56 -14.26 -10.15
CA ASP A 533 -4.59 -15.15 -10.66
C ASP A 533 -4.60 -15.10 -12.19
N GLN A 534 -4.61 -16.25 -12.85
CA GLN A 534 -4.70 -16.37 -14.30
C GLN A 534 -6.12 -16.78 -14.70
N ALA A 535 -6.58 -16.27 -15.85
CA ALA A 535 -7.86 -16.59 -16.43
C ALA A 535 -7.70 -16.89 -17.93
N ILE A 536 -8.49 -17.84 -18.42
CA ILE A 536 -8.60 -18.14 -19.86
C ILE A 536 -9.67 -17.21 -20.46
N TYR A 537 -9.27 -16.47 -21.49
CA TYR A 537 -10.12 -15.59 -22.28
C TYR A 537 -10.34 -16.24 -23.64
N LYS A 538 -11.59 -16.50 -23.99
CA LYS A 538 -11.99 -16.88 -25.35
C LYS A 538 -12.47 -15.64 -26.08
N ILE A 539 -11.69 -15.18 -27.05
CA ILE A 539 -11.90 -13.93 -27.78
C ILE A 539 -12.40 -14.30 -29.18
N THR A 540 -13.53 -13.77 -29.58
CA THR A 540 -14.08 -13.90 -30.92
C THR A 540 -14.11 -12.51 -31.55
N VAL A 541 -13.48 -12.35 -32.71
CA VAL A 541 -13.44 -11.08 -33.45
C VAL A 541 -14.15 -11.29 -34.79
N VAL A 542 -15.08 -10.40 -35.11
CA VAL A 542 -15.80 -10.39 -36.39
C VAL A 542 -15.30 -9.21 -37.22
N THR A 543 -14.78 -9.51 -38.40
CA THR A 543 -14.40 -8.49 -39.40
C THR A 543 -15.60 -8.24 -40.32
N SER A 544 -15.90 -6.97 -40.60
CA SER A 544 -17.06 -6.58 -41.40
C SER A 544 -17.08 -7.28 -42.77
N SER A 545 -18.27 -7.53 -43.31
CA SER A 545 -18.46 -8.02 -44.68
C SER A 545 -18.32 -6.92 -45.76
N ASP A 546 -18.10 -5.67 -45.39
CA ASP A 546 -17.92 -4.56 -46.33
C ASP A 546 -16.67 -4.70 -47.19
N ASP A 547 -16.67 -4.09 -48.38
CA ASP A 547 -15.53 -4.16 -49.30
C ASP A 547 -14.27 -3.56 -48.66
N ASP A 548 -13.13 -4.22 -48.90
CA ASP A 548 -11.80 -3.85 -48.36
C ASP A 548 -11.68 -3.83 -46.82
N SER A 549 -12.55 -4.54 -46.10
CA SER A 549 -12.53 -4.61 -44.63
C SER A 549 -11.42 -5.46 -44.03
N SER A 550 -10.70 -6.25 -44.84
CA SER A 550 -9.69 -7.22 -44.39
C SER A 550 -8.33 -6.59 -44.10
N THR A 551 -7.60 -7.12 -43.12
CA THR A 551 -6.22 -6.67 -42.83
C THR A 551 -5.18 -7.78 -42.93
N ASP A 552 -3.94 -7.40 -43.25
CA ASP A 552 -2.74 -8.24 -43.09
C ASP A 552 -1.78 -7.72 -42.00
N SER A 553 -2.20 -6.68 -41.26
CA SER A 553 -1.48 -6.15 -40.11
C SER A 553 -1.60 -7.04 -38.88
N GLY A 554 -0.62 -6.93 -37.98
CA GLY A 554 -0.72 -7.60 -36.69
C GLY A 554 -1.84 -6.98 -35.87
N VAL A 555 -2.83 -7.76 -35.47
CA VAL A 555 -3.94 -7.29 -34.60
C VAL A 555 -3.58 -7.52 -33.13
N PHE A 556 -3.76 -6.49 -32.32
CA PHE A 556 -3.44 -6.47 -30.90
C PHE A 556 -4.65 -6.10 -30.06
N MET A 557 -4.66 -6.58 -28.82
CA MET A 557 -5.68 -6.28 -27.84
C MET A 557 -5.09 -6.01 -26.46
N LYS A 558 -5.79 -5.18 -25.69
CA LYS A 558 -5.58 -5.01 -24.25
C LYS A 558 -6.93 -5.01 -23.53
N ILE A 559 -7.04 -5.74 -22.44
CA ILE A 559 -8.28 -5.89 -21.67
C ILE A 559 -8.14 -5.15 -20.34
N TYR A 560 -9.17 -4.38 -19.98
CA TYR A 560 -9.26 -3.64 -18.72
C TYR A 560 -10.42 -4.20 -17.90
N GLY A 561 -10.18 -4.42 -16.62
CA GLY A 561 -11.22 -4.76 -15.66
C GLY A 561 -11.08 -3.97 -14.36
N ASP A 562 -11.83 -4.37 -13.35
CA ASP A 562 -11.86 -3.73 -12.04
C ASP A 562 -10.70 -4.14 -11.11
N LYS A 563 -10.03 -5.28 -11.38
CA LYS A 563 -8.91 -5.77 -10.58
C LYS A 563 -7.54 -5.43 -11.16
N ASP A 564 -7.37 -5.56 -12.48
CA ASP A 564 -6.09 -5.36 -13.17
C ASP A 564 -6.34 -4.98 -14.64
N GLN A 565 -5.27 -4.81 -15.41
CA GLN A 565 -5.28 -4.72 -16.86
C GLN A 565 -4.28 -5.71 -17.46
N THR A 566 -4.56 -6.24 -18.64
CA THR A 566 -3.57 -7.07 -19.34
C THR A 566 -2.44 -6.20 -19.89
N LYS A 567 -1.28 -6.79 -20.20
CA LYS A 567 -0.37 -6.18 -21.18
C LYS A 567 -1.04 -6.20 -22.57
N ARG A 568 -0.56 -5.38 -23.51
CA ARG A 568 -0.98 -5.47 -24.92
C ARG A 568 -0.45 -6.80 -25.48
N PHE A 569 -1.31 -7.61 -26.07
CA PHE A 569 -0.98 -8.92 -26.64
C PHE A 569 -1.49 -9.00 -28.08
N GLN A 570 -0.80 -9.79 -28.91
CA GLN A 570 -1.19 -10.00 -30.31
C GLN A 570 -2.16 -11.18 -30.42
N LEU A 571 -3.17 -11.05 -31.28
CA LEU A 571 -4.10 -12.13 -31.60
C LEU A 571 -3.50 -13.00 -32.71
N THR A 572 -3.06 -14.20 -32.36
CA THR A 572 -2.46 -15.17 -33.29
C THR A 572 -3.07 -16.56 -33.11
N THR A 573 -3.07 -17.37 -34.17
CA THR A 573 -3.56 -18.76 -34.12
C THR A 573 -2.54 -19.70 -33.48
N THR A 574 -3.02 -20.70 -32.74
CA THR A 574 -2.21 -21.80 -32.20
C THR A 574 -2.17 -23.03 -33.11
N LYS A 575 -2.95 -23.05 -34.21
CA LYS A 575 -3.08 -24.20 -35.12
C LYS A 575 -2.19 -24.04 -36.34
N GLU A 576 -1.52 -25.13 -36.75
CA GLU A 576 -0.66 -25.25 -37.95
C GLU A 576 -1.38 -25.01 -39.30
N ASN A 577 -2.66 -24.62 -39.31
CA ASN A 577 -3.38 -24.26 -40.52
C ASN A 577 -3.24 -22.75 -40.78
N SER A 578 -2.53 -22.43 -41.85
CA SER A 578 -2.27 -21.10 -42.38
C SER A 578 -3.49 -20.46 -43.05
N GLU A 579 -4.62 -20.35 -42.35
CA GLU A 579 -5.69 -19.47 -42.81
C GLU A 579 -5.33 -18.04 -42.45
N LEU A 580 -5.33 -17.13 -43.43
CA LEU A 580 -5.15 -15.70 -43.16
C LEU A 580 -6.30 -15.25 -42.26
N LEU A 581 -5.96 -14.65 -41.12
CA LEU A 581 -6.91 -14.12 -40.13
C LEU A 581 -7.49 -12.79 -40.61
N PHE A 582 -8.63 -12.38 -40.04
CA PHE A 582 -9.25 -11.06 -40.23
C PHE A 582 -9.59 -10.74 -41.70
N LYS A 583 -10.07 -11.72 -42.46
CA LYS A 583 -10.63 -11.49 -43.79
C LYS A 583 -12.02 -10.85 -43.72
N GLN A 584 -12.42 -10.26 -44.84
CA GLN A 584 -13.77 -9.72 -45.04
C GLN A 584 -14.84 -10.78 -44.70
N GLY A 585 -15.74 -10.42 -43.78
CA GLY A 585 -16.82 -11.27 -43.27
C GLY A 585 -16.38 -12.46 -42.41
N GLN A 586 -15.10 -12.55 -42.03
CA GLN A 586 -14.57 -13.65 -41.24
C GLN A 586 -14.81 -13.44 -39.73
N THR A 587 -15.08 -14.55 -39.04
CA THR A 587 -15.06 -14.63 -37.58
C THR A 587 -13.84 -15.44 -37.15
N ASP A 588 -12.97 -14.82 -36.35
CA ASP A 588 -11.74 -15.41 -35.84
C ASP A 588 -11.83 -15.63 -34.32
N GLU A 589 -11.42 -16.80 -33.85
CA GLU A 589 -11.49 -17.19 -32.44
C GLU A 589 -10.12 -17.48 -31.84
N PHE A 590 -9.88 -16.98 -30.63
CA PHE A 590 -8.63 -17.09 -29.89
C PHE A 590 -8.91 -17.57 -28.47
N GLU A 591 -8.06 -18.45 -27.94
CA GLU A 591 -8.10 -18.86 -26.52
C GLU A 591 -6.74 -18.55 -25.89
N ILE A 592 -6.72 -17.60 -24.95
CA ILE A 592 -5.49 -17.04 -24.40
C ILE A 592 -5.58 -17.03 -22.87
N GLU A 593 -4.54 -17.53 -22.22
CA GLU A 593 -4.38 -17.47 -20.76
C GLU A 593 -3.61 -16.20 -20.38
N LEU A 594 -4.27 -15.30 -19.63
CA LEU A 594 -3.74 -14.00 -19.19
C LEU A 594 -4.05 -13.78 -17.71
N ASN A 595 -3.52 -12.72 -17.12
CA ASN A 595 -3.91 -12.32 -15.76
C ASN A 595 -5.42 -12.07 -15.67
N ASP A 596 -6.03 -12.47 -14.57
CA ASP A 596 -7.43 -12.18 -14.26
C ASP A 596 -7.61 -10.68 -13.99
N VAL A 597 -8.23 -9.96 -14.93
CA VAL A 597 -8.52 -8.52 -14.79
C VAL A 597 -9.77 -8.22 -13.96
N GLY A 598 -10.47 -9.24 -13.47
CA GLY A 598 -11.78 -9.12 -12.85
C GLY A 598 -12.90 -8.92 -13.88
N ASP A 599 -13.93 -8.14 -13.55
CA ASP A 599 -15.05 -7.86 -14.46
C ASP A 599 -14.60 -6.90 -15.56
N ILE A 600 -14.71 -7.33 -16.82
CA ILE A 600 -14.21 -6.56 -17.98
C ILE A 600 -15.07 -5.31 -18.17
N ASN A 601 -14.45 -4.13 -18.14
CA ASN A 601 -15.12 -2.84 -18.29
C ASN A 601 -14.77 -2.11 -19.60
N LYS A 602 -13.63 -2.44 -20.20
CA LYS A 602 -13.15 -1.84 -21.44
C LYS A 602 -12.15 -2.76 -22.14
N ILE A 603 -12.11 -2.70 -23.46
CA ILE A 603 -11.03 -3.28 -24.26
C ILE A 603 -10.45 -2.22 -25.17
N ASN A 604 -9.17 -2.34 -25.48
CA ASN A 604 -8.53 -1.63 -26.58
C ASN A 604 -8.19 -2.67 -27.65
N ILE A 605 -8.61 -2.46 -28.88
CA ILE A 605 -8.29 -3.34 -30.01
C ILE A 605 -7.76 -2.51 -31.17
N GLY A 606 -6.75 -3.02 -31.87
CA GLY A 606 -6.15 -2.30 -32.99
C GLY A 606 -5.12 -3.10 -33.76
N HIS A 607 -4.41 -2.45 -34.67
CA HIS A 607 -3.39 -3.05 -35.52
C HIS A 607 -2.05 -2.27 -35.46
N ASP A 608 -0.96 -2.83 -36.00
CA ASP A 608 0.36 -2.15 -36.03
C ASP A 608 0.65 -1.38 -37.32
N GLY A 609 -0.31 -1.31 -38.25
CA GLY A 609 -0.17 -0.63 -39.54
C GLY A 609 0.87 -1.25 -40.48
N LYS A 610 1.45 -2.41 -40.16
CA LYS A 610 2.42 -3.10 -41.01
C LYS A 610 1.68 -4.00 -42.00
N GLY A 611 2.14 -4.08 -43.25
CA GLY A 611 1.49 -4.89 -44.29
C GLY A 611 0.99 -4.06 -45.47
N LEU A 612 0.39 -4.73 -46.46
CA LEU A 612 -0.11 -4.08 -47.68
C LEU A 612 -1.55 -3.56 -47.52
N ARG A 613 -2.28 -4.04 -46.51
CA ARG A 613 -3.68 -3.69 -46.21
C ARG A 613 -3.82 -3.30 -44.73
N PRO A 614 -3.37 -2.10 -44.34
CA PRO A 614 -3.48 -1.62 -42.96
C PRO A 614 -4.91 -1.18 -42.61
N MET A 615 -5.81 -1.06 -43.58
CA MET A 615 -7.22 -0.77 -43.32
C MET A 615 -7.92 -2.03 -42.81
N TRP A 616 -8.64 -1.90 -41.70
CA TRP A 616 -9.35 -3.00 -41.07
C TRP A 616 -10.68 -2.52 -40.51
N HIS A 617 -11.79 -3.14 -40.92
CA HIS A 617 -13.10 -2.83 -40.33
C HIS A 617 -13.51 -3.91 -39.35
N VAL A 618 -13.40 -3.59 -38.07
CA VAL A 618 -13.83 -4.48 -36.99
C VAL A 618 -15.31 -4.24 -36.71
N GLU A 619 -16.13 -5.28 -36.86
CA GLU A 619 -17.58 -5.19 -36.65
C GLU A 619 -17.93 -5.38 -35.17
N SER A 620 -17.45 -6.47 -34.57
CA SER A 620 -17.69 -6.76 -33.16
C SER A 620 -16.61 -7.63 -32.54
N VAL A 621 -16.52 -7.55 -31.21
CA VAL A 621 -15.65 -8.41 -30.41
C VAL A 621 -16.51 -9.05 -29.32
N GLN A 622 -16.31 -10.34 -29.08
CA GLN A 622 -16.88 -11.04 -27.94
C GLN A 622 -15.76 -11.64 -27.11
N ILE A 623 -15.80 -11.42 -25.79
CA ILE A 623 -14.87 -12.04 -24.85
C ILE A 623 -15.67 -12.90 -23.87
N GLN A 624 -15.37 -14.19 -23.85
CA GLN A 624 -15.86 -15.09 -22.81
C GLN A 624 -14.76 -15.36 -21.80
N LYS A 625 -15.09 -15.12 -20.53
CA LYS A 625 -14.23 -15.41 -19.38
C LYS A 625 -15.03 -16.26 -18.39
N GLY A 626 -14.69 -17.55 -18.28
CA GLY A 626 -15.50 -18.52 -17.55
C GLY A 626 -16.94 -18.60 -18.10
N SER A 627 -17.93 -18.26 -17.28
CA SER A 627 -19.35 -18.21 -17.66
C SER A 627 -19.84 -16.83 -18.14
N GLN A 628 -19.03 -15.78 -18.00
CA GLN A 628 -19.39 -14.43 -18.41
C GLN A 628 -19.06 -14.23 -19.89
N ILE A 629 -19.96 -13.57 -20.62
CA ILE A 629 -19.77 -13.20 -22.03
C ILE A 629 -19.94 -11.69 -22.13
N PHE A 630 -18.88 -11.01 -22.56
CA PHE A 630 -18.84 -9.58 -22.80
C PHE A 630 -18.87 -9.35 -24.31
N LYS A 631 -19.83 -8.57 -24.79
CA LYS A 631 -19.97 -8.24 -26.21
C LYS A 631 -19.65 -6.77 -26.42
N PHE A 632 -18.84 -6.47 -27.42
CA PHE A 632 -18.40 -5.13 -27.75
C PHE A 632 -18.82 -4.85 -29.19
N HIS A 633 -19.62 -3.81 -29.37
CA HIS A 633 -19.95 -3.32 -30.71
C HIS A 633 -18.87 -2.30 -31.10
N ALA A 634 -18.19 -2.56 -32.21
CA ALA A 634 -17.12 -1.71 -32.69
C ALA A 634 -17.60 -0.90 -33.90
N ASP A 635 -18.01 -1.61 -34.95
CA ASP A 635 -18.43 -1.09 -36.26
C ASP A 635 -17.59 0.11 -36.71
N GLN A 636 -16.27 -0.05 -36.70
CA GLN A 636 -15.33 1.04 -36.95
C GLN A 636 -14.18 0.58 -37.85
N VAL A 637 -13.84 1.45 -38.81
CA VAL A 637 -12.69 1.27 -39.69
C VAL A 637 -11.45 1.82 -38.99
N LEU A 638 -10.45 0.97 -38.82
CA LEU A 638 -9.11 1.27 -38.35
C LEU A 638 -8.18 1.38 -39.56
N ASP A 639 -7.35 2.41 -39.59
CA ASP A 639 -6.39 2.65 -40.66
C ASP A 639 -5.10 3.28 -40.09
N LEU A 640 -4.22 3.80 -40.95
CA LEU A 640 -2.98 4.43 -40.49
C LEU A 640 -3.19 5.68 -39.62
N SER A 641 -4.36 6.33 -39.72
CA SER A 641 -4.76 7.49 -38.92
C SER A 641 -5.43 7.11 -37.60
N ILE A 642 -6.17 5.99 -37.57
CA ILE A 642 -6.83 5.45 -36.37
C ILE A 642 -6.42 3.97 -36.23
N GLN A 643 -5.33 3.70 -35.52
CA GLN A 643 -4.75 2.35 -35.45
C GLN A 643 -5.33 1.48 -34.34
N ASP A 644 -5.98 2.08 -33.33
CA ASP A 644 -6.67 1.37 -32.25
C ASP A 644 -7.90 2.15 -31.73
N ILE A 645 -8.82 1.42 -31.10
CA ILE A 645 -10.06 1.94 -30.52
C ILE A 645 -10.34 1.32 -29.16
N ASP A 646 -10.94 2.12 -28.27
CA ASP A 646 -11.45 1.67 -26.98
C ASP A 646 -12.93 1.32 -27.08
N LEU A 647 -13.31 0.11 -26.66
CA LEU A 647 -14.67 -0.41 -26.69
C LEU A 647 -15.15 -0.77 -25.29
N ILE A 648 -16.45 -0.57 -25.03
CA ILE A 648 -17.11 -0.91 -23.75
C ILE A 648 -18.17 -2.02 -23.96
N PRO A 649 -18.45 -2.86 -22.94
CA PRO A 649 -19.41 -3.97 -23.07
C PRO A 649 -20.86 -3.50 -23.26
N PHE A 650 -21.61 -4.20 -24.13
CA PHE A 650 -23.04 -4.02 -24.39
C PHE A 650 -23.90 -4.58 -23.25
N VAL A 651 -24.92 -3.82 -22.81
CA VAL A 651 -25.88 -4.21 -21.75
C VAL A 651 -27.28 -4.39 -22.37
N PRO A 652 -27.86 -5.61 -22.41
CA PRO A 652 -29.17 -5.83 -23.03
C PRO A 652 -30.35 -5.40 -22.13
N GLU A 653 -31.29 -4.62 -22.67
CA GLU A 653 -32.56 -4.24 -22.02
C GLU A 653 -33.59 -5.40 -22.03
N LYS A 654 -34.40 -5.59 -20.96
CA LYS A 654 -35.39 -6.70 -20.82
C LYS A 654 -36.84 -6.25 -21.10
N SER A 655 -37.61 -7.08 -21.83
CA SER A 655 -39.02 -6.90 -22.24
C SER A 655 -40.08 -7.45 -21.24
N PRO A 656 -41.35 -6.95 -21.20
CA PRO A 656 -42.37 -7.33 -20.20
C PRO A 656 -43.51 -8.26 -20.70
N SER A 657 -44.22 -8.91 -19.76
CA SER A 657 -45.29 -9.93 -19.96
C SER A 657 -46.61 -9.59 -19.19
N PRO A 658 -47.75 -10.27 -19.43
CA PRO A 658 -49.08 -9.64 -19.65
C PRO A 658 -50.05 -9.59 -18.45
N LYS A 659 -51.14 -8.80 -18.57
CA LYS A 659 -52.32 -8.79 -17.65
C LYS A 659 -53.68 -8.73 -18.39
N PRO A 660 -54.81 -9.10 -17.74
CA PRO A 660 -55.97 -9.78 -18.37
C PRO A 660 -57.21 -8.91 -18.72
N THR A 661 -58.19 -9.56 -19.36
CA THR A 661 -59.22 -9.07 -20.32
C THR A 661 -60.62 -8.76 -19.77
N LYS A 662 -61.33 -7.78 -20.41
CA LYS A 662 -62.70 -7.77 -21.03
C LYS A 662 -63.17 -6.30 -21.16
N SER A 663 -63.72 -5.74 -22.24
CA SER A 663 -64.57 -6.23 -23.36
C SER A 663 -64.55 -5.25 -24.58
N GLU A 664 -64.64 -5.81 -25.81
CA GLU A 664 -65.29 -5.35 -27.09
C GLU A 664 -65.40 -3.83 -27.43
N THR A 665 -65.10 -3.27 -28.62
CA THR A 665 -64.72 -3.71 -29.99
C THR A 665 -64.12 -2.50 -30.78
N SER A 666 -63.35 -2.79 -31.84
CA SER A 666 -62.97 -1.97 -33.02
C SER A 666 -61.58 -1.27 -33.08
N ARG A 667 -60.58 -2.09 -33.47
CA ARG A 667 -59.50 -1.91 -34.47
C ARG A 667 -59.06 -0.48 -34.88
N SER A 668 -57.85 -0.05 -34.45
CA SER A 668 -56.67 0.19 -35.31
C SER A 668 -55.50 0.84 -34.54
N THR A 669 -54.28 0.27 -34.71
CA THR A 669 -52.93 0.87 -34.56
C THR A 669 -52.51 1.48 -33.21
N SER A 670 -51.50 0.87 -32.58
CA SER A 670 -50.82 1.28 -31.34
C SER A 670 -49.70 2.32 -31.57
N PRO A 671 -49.50 3.27 -30.65
CA PRO A 671 -48.22 3.93 -30.40
C PRO A 671 -47.48 3.33 -29.18
N GLU A 672 -46.16 3.35 -29.26
CA GLU A 672 -45.17 2.95 -28.25
C GLU A 672 -45.08 3.99 -27.11
N ASP A 673 -44.82 3.55 -25.86
CA ASP A 673 -44.23 4.41 -24.82
C ASP A 673 -43.43 3.62 -23.76
N LYS A 674 -42.10 3.80 -23.83
CA LYS A 674 -41.13 4.19 -22.78
C LYS A 674 -41.27 3.61 -21.35
N VAL A 675 -40.18 3.00 -20.86
CA VAL A 675 -39.89 2.82 -19.42
C VAL A 675 -38.75 3.75 -19.03
N ASN A 676 -38.92 4.37 -17.86
CA ASN A 676 -38.38 5.65 -17.44
C ASN A 676 -37.05 5.49 -16.67
N VAL A 677 -35.94 6.00 -17.22
CA VAL A 677 -34.72 6.29 -16.44
C VAL A 677 -35.07 7.47 -15.54
N LYS A 678 -34.88 7.33 -14.22
CA LYS A 678 -35.13 8.44 -13.31
C LYS A 678 -33.99 9.45 -13.47
N GLU A 679 -34.24 10.46 -14.30
CA GLU A 679 -33.37 11.63 -14.43
C GLU A 679 -33.62 12.56 -13.25
N THR A 680 -32.56 13.14 -12.73
CA THR A 680 -32.60 14.13 -11.66
C THR A 680 -31.87 15.39 -12.12
N MET A 681 -32.42 16.55 -11.76
CA MET A 681 -31.79 17.83 -12.04
C MET A 681 -30.68 18.10 -11.01
N TYR A 682 -29.48 18.33 -11.51
CA TYR A 682 -28.33 18.82 -10.76
C TYR A 682 -28.07 20.28 -11.12
N LYS A 683 -28.00 21.17 -10.14
CA LYS A 683 -27.50 22.55 -10.35
C LYS A 683 -26.06 22.63 -9.92
N VAL A 684 -25.18 22.95 -10.86
CA VAL A 684 -23.73 23.00 -10.65
C VAL A 684 -23.29 24.46 -10.72
N SER A 685 -22.70 24.97 -9.65
CA SER A 685 -22.00 26.26 -9.63
C SER A 685 -20.49 25.99 -9.65
N VAL A 686 -19.77 26.66 -10.55
CA VAL A 686 -18.31 26.57 -10.63
C VAL A 686 -17.72 27.95 -10.34
N GLN A 687 -16.78 28.01 -9.41
CA GLN A 687 -15.99 29.20 -9.14
C GLN A 687 -14.60 29.01 -9.74
N TYR A 688 -14.29 29.78 -10.78
CA TYR A 688 -12.96 29.82 -11.39
C TYR A 688 -12.06 30.79 -10.62
N GLY A 689 -10.77 30.44 -10.50
CA GLY A 689 -9.75 31.30 -9.92
C GLY A 689 -9.45 32.53 -10.78
N SER A 690 -8.66 33.47 -10.26
CA SER A 690 -8.30 34.71 -10.96
C SER A 690 -7.60 34.42 -12.30
N LEU A 691 -8.32 34.66 -13.40
CA LEU A 691 -7.90 34.42 -14.78
C LEU A 691 -6.66 35.26 -15.17
N GLN A 692 -5.64 34.61 -15.75
CA GLN A 692 -4.84 35.23 -16.81
C GLN A 692 -5.56 34.99 -18.14
N GLN A 693 -6.36 35.96 -18.59
CA GLN A 693 -7.02 35.90 -19.89
C GLN A 693 -6.03 36.23 -21.02
N ASN A 694 -6.00 35.37 -22.03
CA ASN A 694 -5.76 35.74 -23.42
C ASN A 694 -6.65 34.86 -24.32
N SER A 695 -7.93 35.19 -24.43
CA SER A 695 -8.75 34.97 -25.63
C SER A 695 -10.17 35.49 -25.38
N ASN A 696 -10.64 36.33 -26.30
CA ASN A 696 -12.00 36.85 -26.38
C ASN A 696 -12.83 35.92 -27.31
N ASP A 697 -12.89 34.62 -27.02
CA ASP A 697 -13.69 33.70 -27.81
C ASP A 697 -14.90 33.23 -27.01
N ASP A 698 -16.07 33.68 -27.46
CA ASP A 698 -17.42 33.41 -26.94
C ASP A 698 -17.93 32.01 -27.38
N ASP A 699 -17.06 31.00 -27.48
CA ASP A 699 -17.46 29.67 -27.98
C ASP A 699 -17.78 28.68 -26.85
N ASP A 700 -18.95 28.04 -26.97
CA ASP A 700 -19.49 26.94 -26.15
C ASP A 700 -18.61 25.65 -26.16
N ASN A 701 -17.37 25.72 -26.64
CA ASN A 701 -16.49 24.59 -26.91
C ASN A 701 -15.38 24.48 -25.84
N THR A 702 -15.78 24.38 -24.58
CA THR A 702 -14.87 24.14 -23.48
C THR A 702 -14.58 22.66 -23.32
N ASN A 703 -13.32 22.27 -23.42
CA ASN A 703 -12.86 20.89 -23.19
C ASN A 703 -12.91 20.45 -21.72
N LEU A 704 -13.40 21.31 -20.81
CA LEU A 704 -13.53 21.03 -19.39
C LEU A 704 -14.86 20.30 -19.11
N TYR A 705 -14.81 19.16 -18.42
CA TYR A 705 -15.98 18.38 -18.05
C TYR A 705 -15.97 17.93 -16.60
N LEU A 706 -17.17 17.65 -16.08
CA LEU A 706 -17.44 17.13 -14.75
C LEU A 706 -18.15 15.77 -14.84
N VAL A 707 -17.73 14.82 -14.02
CA VAL A 707 -18.47 13.58 -13.77
C VAL A 707 -18.85 13.52 -12.30
N ILE A 708 -20.14 13.40 -12.01
CA ILE A 708 -20.65 13.25 -10.64
C ILE A 708 -20.76 11.76 -10.35
N VAL A 709 -20.17 11.30 -9.25
CA VAL A 709 -20.20 9.90 -8.83
C VAL A 709 -20.94 9.81 -7.51
N GLY A 710 -21.88 8.87 -7.43
CA GLY A 710 -22.66 8.59 -6.24
C GLY A 710 -22.90 7.09 -6.07
N VAL A 711 -23.68 6.75 -5.06
CA VAL A 711 -23.97 5.36 -4.67
C VAL A 711 -24.66 4.54 -5.78
N ASN A 712 -25.35 5.19 -6.71
CA ASN A 712 -26.09 4.52 -7.79
C ASN A 712 -25.35 4.54 -9.14
N GLY A 713 -24.11 5.01 -9.17
CA GLY A 713 -23.29 5.06 -10.38
C GLY A 713 -22.69 6.44 -10.64
N LYS A 714 -22.46 6.75 -11.91
CA LYS A 714 -21.86 8.03 -12.33
C LYS A 714 -22.66 8.67 -13.46
N THR A 715 -22.62 9.99 -13.53
CA THR A 715 -23.20 10.72 -14.67
C THR A 715 -22.37 10.48 -15.93
N LYS A 716 -22.93 10.84 -17.09
CA LYS A 716 -22.10 11.11 -18.28
C LYS A 716 -21.20 12.33 -18.03
N ARG A 717 -20.23 12.57 -18.90
CA ARG A 717 -19.42 13.79 -18.87
C ARG A 717 -20.32 15.01 -19.08
N LEU A 718 -20.35 15.90 -18.09
CA LEU A 718 -21.12 17.13 -18.10
C LEU A 718 -20.20 18.29 -18.49
N PRO A 719 -20.44 18.99 -19.61
CA PRO A 719 -19.56 20.07 -20.07
C PRO A 719 -19.65 21.31 -19.17
N LEU A 720 -18.51 21.91 -18.82
CA LEU A 720 -18.44 23.10 -17.95
C LEU A 720 -17.99 24.36 -18.73
N PRO A 721 -18.93 25.27 -19.10
CA PRO A 721 -18.61 26.51 -19.81
C PRO A 721 -17.85 27.52 -18.93
N VAL A 722 -16.76 28.08 -19.47
CA VAL A 722 -15.74 28.84 -18.71
C VAL A 722 -16.09 30.32 -18.49
N ASN A 723 -17.20 30.83 -19.06
CA ASN A 723 -17.56 32.25 -18.98
C ASN A 723 -18.97 32.53 -18.41
N LYS A 724 -19.65 31.54 -17.81
CA LYS A 724 -20.96 31.76 -17.17
C LYS A 724 -20.80 31.94 -15.66
N LYS A 725 -21.23 33.10 -15.14
CA LYS A 725 -21.29 33.41 -13.70
C LYS A 725 -22.49 32.78 -12.98
N ASP A 726 -23.31 32.01 -13.69
CA ASP A 726 -24.59 31.48 -13.21
C ASP A 726 -24.55 29.95 -13.00
N GLU A 727 -25.45 29.44 -12.16
CA GLU A 727 -25.69 28.01 -11.95
C GLU A 727 -26.06 27.28 -13.26
N ILE A 728 -25.37 26.17 -13.57
CA ILE A 728 -25.63 25.34 -14.75
C ILE A 728 -26.52 24.18 -14.33
N GLU A 729 -27.64 23.98 -15.03
CA GLU A 729 -28.57 22.88 -14.76
C GLU A 729 -28.30 21.69 -15.70
N PHE A 730 -28.03 20.52 -15.13
CA PHE A 730 -27.92 19.27 -15.87
C PHE A 730 -29.04 18.33 -15.45
N ASN A 731 -29.88 17.94 -16.40
CA ASN A 731 -30.81 16.82 -16.20
C ASN A 731 -30.12 15.55 -16.67
N THR A 732 -29.72 14.69 -15.74
CA THR A 732 -28.89 13.51 -16.02
C THR A 732 -29.22 12.37 -15.05
N THR A 733 -28.51 11.25 -15.17
CA THR A 733 -28.73 10.05 -14.35
C THR A 733 -28.72 10.38 -12.86
N ASP A 734 -29.74 9.96 -12.12
CA ASP A 734 -29.76 10.05 -10.65
C ASP A 734 -28.68 9.14 -10.05
N VAL A 735 -27.56 9.72 -9.63
CA VAL A 735 -26.46 8.98 -9.01
C VAL A 735 -26.68 8.71 -7.51
N GLY A 736 -27.82 9.14 -6.95
CA GLY A 736 -28.07 9.09 -5.51
C GLY A 736 -27.11 10.01 -4.73
N LYS A 737 -26.83 9.68 -3.47
CA LYS A 737 -25.92 10.48 -2.62
C LYS A 737 -24.54 10.61 -3.28
N ILE A 738 -24.13 11.85 -3.53
CA ILE A 738 -22.86 12.18 -4.18
C ILE A 738 -21.70 11.81 -3.23
N SER A 739 -20.77 11.00 -3.73
CA SER A 739 -19.59 10.54 -2.97
C SER A 739 -18.29 11.19 -3.43
N LYS A 740 -18.19 11.57 -4.71
CA LYS A 740 -17.04 12.26 -5.30
C LYS A 740 -17.37 12.89 -6.66
N ILE A 741 -16.48 13.73 -7.14
CA ILE A 741 -16.51 14.25 -8.52
C ILE A 741 -15.18 13.96 -9.23
N LEU A 742 -15.26 13.83 -10.55
CA LEU A 742 -14.09 13.81 -11.43
C LEU A 742 -14.14 15.05 -12.30
N LEU A 743 -13.04 15.80 -12.33
CA LEU A 743 -12.90 17.00 -13.12
C LEU A 743 -11.77 16.79 -14.12
N GLY A 744 -12.06 16.91 -15.40
CA GLY A 744 -11.11 16.58 -16.46
C GLY A 744 -11.14 17.55 -17.63
N GLN A 745 -10.04 17.58 -18.38
CA GLN A 745 -9.92 18.39 -19.59
C GLN A 745 -9.52 17.52 -20.79
N ASP A 746 -10.34 17.51 -21.84
CA ASP A 746 -10.06 16.84 -23.11
C ASP A 746 -8.95 17.58 -23.91
N LYS A 747 -8.23 16.85 -24.76
CA LYS A 747 -7.07 17.36 -25.52
C LYS A 747 -7.46 18.54 -26.40
N ASN A 748 -6.77 19.68 -26.26
CA ASN A 748 -6.99 20.87 -27.08
C ASN A 748 -5.73 21.21 -27.87
N GLU A 749 -5.86 21.89 -29.02
CA GLU A 749 -4.71 22.28 -29.85
C GLU A 749 -3.75 23.25 -29.15
N HIS A 750 -4.23 23.96 -28.11
CA HIS A 750 -3.47 24.92 -27.31
C HIS A 750 -3.50 24.53 -25.82
N GLU A 751 -2.34 24.56 -25.15
CA GLU A 751 -2.19 24.20 -23.73
C GLU A 751 -2.84 25.25 -22.81
N ILE A 752 -4.16 25.10 -22.61
CA ILE A 752 -4.95 25.94 -21.68
C ILE A 752 -5.00 25.22 -20.33
N VAL A 753 -4.63 25.92 -19.25
CA VAL A 753 -4.74 25.43 -17.87
C VAL A 753 -5.92 26.13 -17.20
N TYR A 754 -6.86 25.35 -16.65
CA TYR A 754 -8.00 25.89 -15.91
C TYR A 754 -7.74 25.84 -14.41
N HIS A 755 -7.94 26.96 -13.73
CA HIS A 755 -7.96 27.02 -12.27
C HIS A 755 -9.42 27.03 -11.79
N VAL A 756 -9.84 25.93 -11.16
CA VAL A 756 -11.16 25.83 -10.54
C VAL A 756 -10.93 25.84 -9.03
N ASP A 757 -11.54 26.79 -8.34
CA ASP A 757 -11.37 26.94 -6.89
C ASP A 757 -12.41 26.10 -6.15
N ASN A 758 -13.68 26.17 -6.58
CA ASN A 758 -14.78 25.46 -5.91
C ASN A 758 -15.86 24.99 -6.90
N ILE A 759 -16.42 23.82 -6.63
CA ILE A 759 -17.62 23.29 -7.30
C ILE A 759 -18.71 23.03 -6.27
N ILE A 760 -19.91 23.56 -6.51
CA ILE A 760 -21.08 23.35 -5.68
C ILE A 760 -22.12 22.61 -6.50
N ILE A 761 -22.58 21.46 -6.03
CA ILE A 761 -23.61 20.66 -6.68
C ILE A 761 -24.84 20.62 -5.79
N LYS A 762 -25.97 21.06 -6.32
CA LYS A 762 -27.28 20.97 -5.67
C LYS A 762 -28.10 19.87 -6.34
N GLN A 763 -28.48 18.87 -5.57
CA GLN A 763 -29.39 17.80 -5.97
C GLN A 763 -30.61 17.85 -5.04
N GLU A 764 -31.78 18.19 -5.57
CA GLU A 764 -32.99 18.41 -4.77
C GLU A 764 -32.76 19.38 -3.57
N ASN A 765 -32.80 18.88 -2.33
CA ASN A 765 -32.55 19.65 -1.10
C ASN A 765 -31.12 19.51 -0.54
N GLU A 766 -30.26 18.73 -1.18
CA GLU A 766 -28.88 18.51 -0.72
C GLU A 766 -27.90 19.40 -1.49
N ILE A 767 -26.98 20.02 -0.75
CA ILE A 767 -25.89 20.84 -1.31
C ILE A 767 -24.58 20.13 -0.97
N THR A 768 -23.82 19.78 -1.99
CA THR A 768 -22.50 19.17 -1.85
C THR A 768 -21.46 20.13 -2.42
N THR A 769 -20.45 20.49 -1.62
CA THR A 769 -19.37 21.41 -2.01
C THR A 769 -18.07 20.66 -2.13
N PHE A 770 -17.27 21.01 -3.13
CA PHE A 770 -15.94 20.47 -3.40
C PHE A 770 -14.97 21.65 -3.49
N ASN A 771 -13.99 21.70 -2.59
CA ASN A 771 -12.84 22.59 -2.73
C ASN A 771 -11.81 21.88 -3.59
N THR A 772 -11.47 22.48 -4.74
CA THR A 772 -10.56 21.88 -5.71
C THR A 772 -9.16 22.49 -5.60
N GLU A 773 -9.02 23.81 -5.47
CA GLU A 773 -7.75 24.56 -5.32
C GLU A 773 -6.58 24.12 -6.26
N ASP A 774 -6.88 23.39 -7.33
CA ASP A 774 -5.92 22.71 -8.20
C ASP A 774 -5.95 23.27 -9.63
N ALA A 775 -4.80 23.19 -10.30
CA ALA A 775 -4.64 23.55 -11.70
C ALA A 775 -4.91 22.32 -12.59
N ILE A 776 -5.95 22.38 -13.42
CA ILE A 776 -6.34 21.29 -14.31
C ILE A 776 -5.58 21.45 -15.62
N LYS A 777 -4.75 20.46 -15.93
CA LYS A 777 -3.94 20.42 -17.17
C LYS A 777 -4.58 19.48 -18.18
N GLN A 778 -4.24 19.64 -19.46
CA GLN A 778 -4.73 18.73 -20.50
C GLN A 778 -4.42 17.25 -20.18
N ASN A 779 -5.36 16.35 -20.52
CA ASN A 779 -5.27 14.90 -20.29
C ASN A 779 -5.10 14.50 -18.82
N THR A 780 -5.50 15.36 -17.88
CA THR A 780 -5.62 15.00 -16.47
C THR A 780 -7.09 14.89 -16.08
N GLU A 781 -7.42 13.87 -15.29
CA GLU A 781 -8.71 13.73 -14.61
C GLU A 781 -8.39 13.65 -13.12
N LEU A 782 -8.85 14.65 -12.37
CA LEU A 782 -8.59 14.80 -10.94
C LEU A 782 -9.84 14.43 -10.15
N GLU A 783 -9.64 13.70 -9.05
CA GLU A 783 -10.71 13.22 -8.19
C GLU A 783 -10.82 14.08 -6.93
N PHE A 784 -12.03 14.55 -6.63
CA PHE A 784 -12.30 15.35 -5.44
C PHE A 784 -13.43 14.76 -4.61
N THR A 785 -13.28 14.81 -3.28
CA THR A 785 -14.28 14.34 -2.32
C THR A 785 -15.02 15.52 -1.67
N PRO A 786 -16.27 15.31 -1.18
CA PRO A 786 -17.06 16.39 -0.60
C PRO A 786 -16.37 17.07 0.59
N SER A 787 -16.31 18.39 0.55
CA SER A 787 -15.83 19.24 1.65
C SER A 787 -16.94 19.44 2.70
N PRO A 788 -16.61 19.46 4.01
CA PRO A 788 -17.60 19.70 5.06
C PRO A 788 -18.22 21.10 4.92
N ILE A 789 -19.56 21.17 4.89
CA ILE A 789 -20.33 22.42 4.79
C ILE A 789 -20.01 23.31 5.99
N ARG A 790 -19.23 24.38 5.81
CA ARG A 790 -19.18 25.48 6.78
C ARG A 790 -20.48 26.27 6.67
N GLN A 791 -21.36 26.16 7.66
CA GLN A 791 -22.51 27.05 7.74
C GLN A 791 -22.04 28.50 7.88
N PRO A 792 -22.56 29.46 7.11
CA PRO A 792 -22.35 30.87 7.38
C PRO A 792 -22.99 31.22 8.72
N SER A 793 -22.21 31.85 9.60
CA SER A 793 -22.64 32.37 10.89
C SER A 793 -23.88 33.23 10.71
N ILE A 794 -25.04 32.76 11.17
CA ILE A 794 -26.25 33.57 11.27
C ILE A 794 -25.97 34.65 12.31
N THR A 795 -25.67 35.86 11.86
CA THR A 795 -25.65 37.06 12.70
C THR A 795 -27.07 37.29 13.20
N ARG A 796 -27.40 36.77 14.38
CA ARG A 796 -28.59 37.21 15.12
C ARG A 796 -28.41 38.71 15.38
N LYS A 797 -29.22 39.54 14.72
CA LYS A 797 -29.52 40.90 15.18
C LYS A 797 -30.17 40.77 16.56
N SER A 798 -29.38 40.94 17.61
CA SER A 798 -29.90 41.25 18.93
C SER A 798 -30.29 42.73 18.94
N SER A 799 -31.58 42.96 19.16
CA SER A 799 -32.13 44.25 19.57
C SER A 799 -31.44 44.72 20.86
N ILE A 800 -30.74 45.84 20.77
CA ILE A 800 -30.23 46.58 21.93
C ILE A 800 -31.30 47.59 22.33
N SER A 801 -31.79 47.49 23.56
CA SER A 801 -32.25 48.63 24.35
C SER A 801 -31.14 49.03 25.34
N PRO A 802 -30.97 50.32 25.64
CA PRO A 802 -29.73 50.88 26.18
C PRO A 802 -29.78 50.98 27.71
N GLU A 803 -28.65 50.79 28.39
CA GLU A 803 -28.38 51.46 29.66
C GLU A 803 -26.87 51.49 29.97
N THR A 804 -26.32 52.70 29.85
CA THR A 804 -25.33 53.36 30.73
C THR A 804 -24.34 52.49 31.53
N SER A 805 -23.04 52.65 31.29
CA SER A 805 -22.24 53.67 31.98
C SER A 805 -20.75 53.54 31.64
N THR A 806 -20.16 54.70 31.42
CA THR A 806 -18.77 55.09 31.17
C THR A 806 -17.75 54.60 32.21
N SER A 807 -16.55 54.24 31.75
CA SER A 807 -15.28 54.85 32.21
C SER A 807 -14.05 54.33 31.43
N ASP A 808 -13.52 55.19 30.55
CA ASP A 808 -12.11 55.60 30.39
C ASP A 808 -10.97 54.55 30.42
N VAL A 809 -10.26 54.32 29.29
CA VAL A 809 -9.01 55.02 28.83
C VAL A 809 -7.80 54.61 29.70
N LYS A 810 -6.67 54.03 29.25
CA LYS A 810 -5.75 54.21 28.10
C LYS A 810 -4.74 53.02 28.17
N ILE A 811 -4.07 52.61 27.09
CA ILE A 811 -2.62 52.83 26.83
C ILE A 811 -2.37 52.20 25.45
N LYS A 812 -2.15 52.99 24.38
CA LYS A 812 -0.85 53.26 23.70
C LYS A 812 0.01 51.99 23.51
N GLY A 813 0.48 51.61 22.34
CA GLY A 813 0.56 52.28 21.05
C GLY A 813 1.14 51.32 20.00
N LYS A 814 0.86 51.64 18.75
CA LYS A 814 1.29 50.98 17.52
C LYS A 814 2.81 50.85 17.42
N CYS A 815 3.28 49.79 16.78
CA CYS A 815 4.13 49.97 15.60
C CYS A 815 3.82 48.91 14.54
N ILE A 816 3.40 49.40 13.38
CA ILE A 816 3.22 48.69 12.11
C ILE A 816 4.45 49.03 11.25
N LYS A 817 5.08 48.01 10.68
CA LYS A 817 5.70 48.02 9.35
C LYS A 817 5.84 46.53 8.97
N CYS A 818 4.96 46.00 8.12
CA CYS A 818 5.04 46.01 6.65
C CYS A 818 6.30 45.27 6.16
N LEU A 819 6.29 44.35 5.20
CA LEU A 819 5.28 43.79 4.30
C LEU A 819 6.09 42.84 3.38
N LEU A 820 5.44 41.82 2.84
CA LEU A 820 5.65 41.22 1.51
C LEU A 820 6.73 40.15 1.26
N LEU A 821 6.34 39.34 0.26
CA LEU A 821 7.04 38.36 -0.57
C LEU A 821 6.98 36.94 0.02
N SER A 822 6.08 36.07 -0.44
CA SER A 822 6.09 35.39 -1.75
C SER A 822 7.39 34.61 -1.98
N GLU A 823 7.38 33.36 -1.54
CA GLU A 823 7.72 32.15 -2.30
C GLU A 823 7.24 30.93 -1.52
#